data_AF-A0A6B1DEG0-F1
#
_entry.id   AF-A0A6B1DEG0-F1
#
_cell.length_a   1.000
_cell.length_b   1.000
_cell.length_c   1.000
_cell.angle_alpha   90.00
_cell.angle_beta   90.00
_cell.angle_gamma   90.00
#
_symmetry.space_group_name_H-M   'P 1'
#
loop_
_entity.id
_entity.type
_entity.pdbx_description
1 polymer ?
#
loop_
_entity_poly.entity_id
_entity_poly.type
_entity_poly.pdbx_seq_one_letter_code
_entity_poly.pdbx_strand_id
1 'polypeptide(L)'
;MAGNPNVGKSTVFNALTGLRQHTGNWPGKTIARAEGVFAHRGSRVKIVDLPGTYSLQAGSVDEEVARDFVLFGRPDVTVVVVDATRLERNLNLALQILDITGQVVIFLNLIDEAKRHGIAVDAARLERELGVPVVAGAARSKIGIDELIETAYSVADGRRKTAPFRLARQAPEVERAVAELAGVVEQAFPDVQSSRWVAQRLLNADGAVVEAVRSGELGQTTDPETPGARRDPDEGPAEPRDKLSEAPARADGGAAAGPDRVLATAERLRWDLPADFHDKLSAEIYGAAQRIAERAQLRGLRKAGFDLDQGLDRLLTSRWLGFPVMLAILAAVFWITIEGANVPSSMLATLLIDTAHPALKDFGDALRLPWWLSGFLFDGVYLATAWVIAVMLPPMAIFFPIFTLLEDFGYLPRVAFNLDSLFRRAGAHGKQALTMCMGFGCNAAGVVSTRVIDSPRERLIAIITNNFSLCNGRWPTQILIASIFIGALAPAHLAGLVSASAVVGIALLGIAMMLVASWVLSRTVLRGEATSFSLELPPYRPPRILQTLYTSVIDRTLIVLWRAVVFAIPAGAVIWLISNISFGGVSIAEHSVAWLNPVGLLIGLNGVILLAYVVAIPANEIVIPTVLMLTVLTASGVTGDAGAGAGAGVMFELDSADATGSLLRAGGWTLLTAVNLMLFSLLHNPCSTTIYTIWKETRSARWTTVAALLPVAIGVTVCFLVTQVWRLLA
;
A
#
# COMPACT_ATOMS: atom_id res chain seq x y z
N MET A 1 11.54 25.99 10.92
CA MET A 1 11.13 26.17 9.52
C MET A 1 10.11 25.13 9.16
N ALA A 2 8.96 25.56 8.63
CA ALA A 2 7.90 24.70 8.13
C ALA A 2 7.72 24.90 6.61
N GLY A 3 7.03 23.98 5.95
CA GLY A 3 6.72 24.08 4.53
C GLY A 3 6.42 22.72 3.92
N ASN A 4 5.79 22.71 2.74
CA ASN A 4 5.47 21.47 2.04
C ASN A 4 6.76 20.71 1.63
N PRO A 5 6.69 19.40 1.36
CA PRO A 5 7.78 18.68 0.73
C PRO A 5 8.22 19.35 -0.59
N ASN A 6 9.53 19.34 -0.85
CA ASN A 6 10.14 19.82 -2.11
C ASN A 6 9.99 21.33 -2.43
N VAL A 7 9.61 22.17 -1.46
CA VAL A 7 9.53 23.65 -1.65
C VAL A 7 10.89 24.35 -1.58
N GLY A 8 11.98 23.59 -1.47
CA GLY A 8 13.33 24.11 -1.25
C GLY A 8 13.64 24.45 0.21
N LYS A 9 12.86 23.95 1.18
CA LYS A 9 13.10 24.13 2.63
C LYS A 9 14.53 23.74 3.03
N SER A 10 15.01 22.56 2.62
CA SER A 10 16.39 22.14 2.88
C SER A 10 17.44 23.01 2.18
N THR A 11 17.10 23.60 1.02
CA THR A 11 17.98 24.57 0.34
C THR A 11 18.08 25.87 1.13
N VAL A 12 16.98 26.36 1.68
CA VAL A 12 16.96 27.53 2.58
C VAL A 12 17.74 27.22 3.87
N PHE A 13 17.50 26.05 4.48
CA PHE A 13 18.25 25.60 5.66
C PHE A 13 19.75 25.61 5.42
N ASN A 14 20.21 24.95 4.36
CA ASN A 14 21.62 24.89 4.01
C ASN A 14 22.22 26.26 3.68
N ALA A 15 21.43 27.15 3.07
CA ALA A 15 21.87 28.52 2.78
C ALA A 15 22.10 29.34 4.07
N LEU A 16 21.33 29.08 5.13
CA LEU A 16 21.41 29.77 6.42
C LEU A 16 22.47 29.18 7.36
N THR A 17 22.58 27.85 7.44
CA THR A 17 23.42 27.16 8.43
C THR A 17 24.81 26.81 7.91
N GLY A 18 24.98 26.74 6.59
CA GLY A 18 26.20 26.23 5.95
C GLY A 18 26.54 24.83 6.46
N LEU A 19 27.77 24.65 6.95
CA LEU A 19 28.24 23.37 7.50
C LEU A 19 27.91 23.16 8.99
N ARG A 20 27.33 24.15 9.68
CA ARG A 20 27.07 24.11 11.13
C ARG A 20 25.69 23.51 11.42
N GLN A 21 25.52 22.25 11.03
CA GLN A 21 24.30 21.48 11.22
C GLN A 21 24.54 20.23 12.05
N HIS A 22 23.59 19.89 12.90
CA HIS A 22 23.51 18.64 13.62
C HIS A 22 22.28 17.87 13.12
N THR A 23 22.47 16.59 12.79
CA THR A 23 21.38 15.70 12.39
C THR A 23 21.22 14.61 13.45
N GLY A 24 19.99 14.37 13.87
CA GLY A 24 19.61 13.34 14.83
C GLY A 24 18.21 12.84 14.53
N ASN A 25 17.56 12.19 15.49
CA ASN A 25 16.17 11.77 15.38
C ASN A 25 15.30 12.55 16.36
N TRP A 26 14.03 12.76 16.01
CA TRP A 26 13.04 13.27 16.96
C TRP A 26 12.84 12.26 18.10
N PRO A 27 12.67 12.70 19.37
CA PRO A 27 12.52 11.80 20.51
C PRO A 27 11.40 10.77 20.28
N GLY A 28 11.72 9.48 20.44
CA GLY A 28 10.77 8.37 20.27
C GLY A 28 10.30 8.11 18.83
N LYS A 29 10.82 8.83 17.83
CA LYS A 29 10.38 8.74 16.42
C LYS A 29 11.58 8.46 15.49
N THR A 30 11.36 7.76 14.39
CA THR A 30 12.40 7.44 13.38
C THR A 30 12.64 8.57 12.37
N ILE A 31 12.06 9.76 12.61
CA ILE A 31 12.14 10.90 11.70
C ILE A 31 13.40 11.69 11.99
N ALA A 32 14.12 12.05 10.93
CA ALA A 32 15.32 12.87 11.02
C ALA A 32 14.98 14.30 11.51
N ARG A 33 15.72 14.76 12.51
CA ARG A 33 15.71 16.13 13.03
C ARG A 33 17.00 16.80 12.60
N ALA A 34 16.90 17.87 11.81
CA ALA A 34 18.04 18.70 11.45
C ALA A 34 17.95 20.04 12.19
N GLU A 35 19.03 20.39 12.88
CA GLU A 35 19.17 21.66 13.59
C GLU A 35 20.46 22.34 13.16
N GLY A 36 20.45 23.67 13.06
CA GLY A 36 21.66 24.43 12.79
C GLY A 36 21.73 25.68 13.64
N VAL A 37 22.95 26.19 13.79
CA VAL A 37 23.19 27.41 14.56
C VAL A 37 24.05 28.35 13.74
N PHE A 38 23.61 29.59 13.63
CA PHE A 38 24.37 30.68 13.01
C PHE A 38 24.31 31.93 13.88
N ALA A 39 25.22 32.88 13.64
CA ALA A 39 25.26 34.15 14.36
C ALA A 39 24.80 35.27 13.43
N HIS A 40 23.88 36.11 13.90
CA HIS A 40 23.40 37.27 13.16
C HIS A 40 23.20 38.45 14.11
N ARG A 41 23.71 39.65 13.76
CA ARG A 41 23.67 40.87 14.60
C ARG A 41 24.15 40.68 16.06
N GLY A 42 25.12 39.79 16.27
CA GLY A 42 25.64 39.48 17.62
C GLY A 42 24.80 38.48 18.43
N SER A 43 23.65 38.03 17.91
CA SER A 43 22.79 37.02 18.51
C SER A 43 23.04 35.64 17.90
N ARG A 44 23.00 34.58 18.72
CA ARG A 44 23.03 33.20 18.24
C ARG A 44 21.62 32.76 17.89
N VAL A 45 21.39 32.38 16.64
CA VAL A 45 20.10 31.89 16.14
C VAL A 45 20.17 30.39 15.99
N LYS A 46 19.23 29.68 16.63
CA LYS A 46 19.00 28.25 16.42
C LYS A 46 17.86 28.07 15.43
N ILE A 47 18.10 27.32 14.37
CA ILE A 47 17.09 26.98 13.37
C ILE A 47 16.83 25.48 13.40
N VAL A 48 15.56 25.12 13.54
CA VAL A 48 15.09 23.72 13.51
C VAL A 48 14.33 23.50 12.21
N ASP A 49 14.73 22.48 11.45
CA ASP A 49 14.04 22.08 10.24
C ASP A 49 12.94 21.08 10.59
N LEU A 50 11.67 21.45 10.36
CA LEU A 50 10.55 20.56 10.58
C LEU A 50 10.38 19.62 9.39
N PRO A 51 9.82 18.41 9.58
CA PRO A 51 9.44 17.54 8.47
C PRO A 51 8.57 18.30 7.46
N GLY A 52 8.70 17.96 6.17
CA GLY A 52 7.88 18.57 5.13
C GLY A 52 6.45 18.04 5.22
N THR A 53 5.47 18.90 5.44
CA THR A 53 4.08 18.50 5.67
C THR A 53 3.13 19.28 4.79
N TYR A 54 1.97 18.72 4.46
CA TYR A 54 0.94 19.40 3.68
C TYR A 54 -0.15 20.03 4.56
N SER A 55 -0.31 19.48 5.76
CA SER A 55 -1.28 19.92 6.74
C SER A 55 -0.73 19.72 8.16
N LEU A 56 -1.45 20.27 9.15
CA LEU A 56 -1.24 19.96 10.56
C LEU A 56 -2.40 19.12 11.12
N GLN A 57 -3.08 18.34 10.25
CA GLN A 57 -4.25 17.54 10.63
C GLN A 57 -3.88 16.15 11.21
N ALA A 58 -2.59 15.85 11.36
CA ALA A 58 -2.05 14.66 12.04
C ALA A 58 -2.48 13.31 11.45
N GLY A 59 -2.44 13.19 10.12
CA GLY A 59 -2.60 11.92 9.43
C GLY A 59 -1.30 11.10 9.33
N SER A 60 -0.15 11.72 9.62
CA SER A 60 1.17 11.06 9.59
C SER A 60 2.06 11.52 10.75
N VAL A 61 3.07 10.71 11.05
CA VAL A 61 4.05 11.00 12.12
C VAL A 61 4.82 12.30 11.83
N ASP A 62 5.07 12.62 10.56
CA ASP A 62 5.70 13.89 10.14
C ASP A 62 4.82 15.10 10.47
N GLU A 63 3.51 14.99 10.20
CA GLU A 63 2.52 16.03 10.52
C GLU A 63 2.39 16.23 12.03
N GLU A 64 2.35 15.15 12.81
CA GLU A 64 2.36 15.23 14.27
C GLU A 64 3.58 15.99 14.79
N VAL A 65 4.80 15.63 14.34
CA VAL A 65 6.03 16.30 14.78
C VAL A 65 6.02 17.78 14.45
N ALA A 66 5.62 18.15 13.23
CA ALA A 66 5.55 19.55 12.83
C ALA A 66 4.52 20.33 13.67
N ARG A 67 3.35 19.74 13.91
CA ARG A 67 2.27 20.33 14.70
C ARG A 67 2.67 20.51 16.16
N ASP A 68 3.18 19.46 16.79
CA ASP A 68 3.57 19.46 18.20
C ASP A 68 4.70 20.46 18.45
N PHE A 69 5.67 20.56 17.53
CA PHE A 69 6.74 21.54 17.67
C PHE A 69 6.24 22.99 17.53
N VAL A 70 5.33 23.26 16.58
CA VAL A 70 4.77 24.61 16.41
C VAL A 70 3.92 25.01 17.63
N LEU A 71 3.21 24.07 18.25
CA LEU A 71 2.37 24.33 19.43
C LEU A 71 3.17 24.43 20.73
N PHE A 72 3.98 23.41 21.02
CA PHE A 72 4.64 23.22 22.32
C PHE A 72 6.08 23.73 22.34
N GLY A 73 6.75 23.71 21.18
CA GLY A 73 8.14 24.16 21.06
C GLY A 73 8.32 25.67 21.19
N ARG A 74 7.22 26.45 21.23
CA ARG A 74 7.19 27.91 21.37
C ARG A 74 8.29 28.64 20.57
N PRO A 75 8.36 28.46 19.23
CA PRO A 75 9.37 29.11 18.42
C PRO A 75 9.18 30.64 18.41
N ASP A 76 10.27 31.40 18.55
CA ASP A 76 10.25 32.88 18.49
C ASP A 76 9.71 33.39 17.14
N VAL A 77 10.02 32.66 16.05
CA VAL A 77 9.51 32.92 14.71
C VAL A 77 9.39 31.62 13.94
N THR A 78 8.24 31.44 13.29
CA THR A 78 8.01 30.34 12.33
C THR A 78 8.20 30.85 10.90
N VAL A 79 9.30 30.46 10.26
CA VAL A 79 9.49 30.68 8.82
C VAL A 79 8.77 29.57 8.05
N VAL A 80 7.80 29.95 7.20
CA VAL A 80 7.04 29.04 6.34
C VAL A 80 7.48 29.22 4.90
N VAL A 81 8.08 28.18 4.32
CA VAL A 81 8.58 28.18 2.95
C VAL A 81 7.46 27.77 1.99
N VAL A 82 7.16 28.62 1.03
CA VAL A 82 6.04 28.51 0.08
C VAL A 82 6.59 28.51 -1.35
N ASP A 83 6.23 27.51 -2.15
CA ASP A 83 6.60 27.44 -3.57
C ASP A 83 5.72 28.36 -4.44
N ALA A 84 6.36 29.33 -5.12
CA ALA A 84 5.72 30.30 -5.99
C ALA A 84 5.03 29.68 -7.23
N THR A 85 5.46 28.50 -7.68
CA THR A 85 4.84 27.80 -8.82
C THR A 85 3.49 27.19 -8.46
N ARG A 86 3.25 26.89 -7.17
CA ARG A 86 2.06 26.20 -6.66
C ARG A 86 1.53 26.87 -5.39
N LEU A 87 1.25 28.16 -5.49
CA LEU A 87 0.91 29.00 -4.34
C LEU A 87 -0.28 28.48 -3.52
N GLU A 88 -1.42 28.20 -4.18
CA GLU A 88 -2.67 27.72 -3.55
C GLU A 88 -2.43 26.56 -2.58
N ARG A 89 -1.70 25.55 -3.04
CA ARG A 89 -1.40 24.33 -2.30
C ARG A 89 -0.52 24.57 -1.08
N ASN A 90 0.45 25.47 -1.20
CA ASN A 90 1.37 25.80 -0.12
C ASN A 90 0.71 26.71 0.93
N LEU A 91 -0.24 27.54 0.50
CA LEU A 91 -0.99 28.39 1.42
C LEU A 91 -1.87 27.59 2.38
N ASN A 92 -2.24 26.36 2.07
CA ASN A 92 -3.01 25.52 2.99
C ASN A 92 -2.26 25.33 4.33
N LEU A 93 -1.01 24.83 4.30
CA LEU A 93 -0.19 24.70 5.50
C LEU A 93 0.05 26.06 6.16
N ALA A 94 0.34 27.10 5.36
CA ALA A 94 0.60 28.44 5.88
C ALA A 94 -0.58 28.99 6.68
N LEU A 95 -1.80 28.84 6.19
CA LEU A 95 -3.02 29.28 6.89
C LEU A 95 -3.23 28.51 8.20
N GLN A 96 -2.96 27.20 8.22
CA GLN A 96 -3.05 26.41 9.46
C GLN A 96 -2.02 26.85 10.51
N ILE A 97 -0.81 27.22 10.09
CA ILE A 97 0.23 27.76 10.99
C ILE A 97 -0.16 29.15 11.49
N LEU A 98 -0.71 30.00 10.60
CA LEU A 98 -1.21 31.33 10.96
C LEU A 98 -2.37 31.25 11.97
N ASP A 99 -3.14 30.16 11.97
CA ASP A 99 -4.17 29.88 12.96
C ASP A 99 -3.58 29.47 14.34
N ILE A 100 -2.34 29.02 14.40
CA ILE A 100 -1.65 28.68 15.66
C ILE A 100 -0.87 29.89 16.22
N THR A 101 -0.03 30.53 15.41
CA THR A 101 0.87 31.60 15.85
C THR A 101 0.86 32.80 14.89
N GLY A 102 0.98 34.00 15.45
CA GLY A 102 1.14 35.24 14.68
C GLY A 102 2.60 35.58 14.34
N GLN A 103 3.58 34.91 14.95
CA GLN A 103 5.00 35.15 14.70
C GLN A 103 5.47 34.34 13.49
N VAL A 104 4.99 34.71 12.30
CA VAL A 104 5.24 33.98 11.06
C VAL A 104 5.91 34.88 10.03
N VAL A 105 6.85 34.32 9.26
CA VAL A 105 7.40 34.94 8.05
C VAL A 105 7.25 33.95 6.88
N ILE A 106 6.66 34.42 5.79
CA ILE A 106 6.47 33.62 4.58
C ILE A 106 7.68 33.84 3.67
N PHE A 107 8.39 32.76 3.32
CA PHE A 107 9.42 32.80 2.30
C PHE A 107 8.87 32.21 0.99
N LEU A 108 8.52 33.10 0.06
CA LEU A 108 8.02 32.75 -1.27
C LEU A 108 9.21 32.36 -2.16
N ASN A 109 9.51 31.08 -2.22
CA ASN A 109 10.66 30.49 -2.90
C ASN A 109 10.34 30.09 -4.35
N LEU A 110 11.38 29.77 -5.12
CA LEU A 110 11.28 29.32 -6.53
C LEU A 110 10.68 30.36 -7.48
N ILE A 111 10.92 31.66 -7.21
CA ILE A 111 10.44 32.75 -8.08
C ILE A 111 11.08 32.74 -9.48
N ASP A 112 12.27 32.15 -9.60
CA ASP A 112 12.99 31.95 -10.87
C ASP A 112 12.30 30.89 -11.73
N GLU A 113 11.90 29.78 -11.13
CA GLU A 113 11.14 28.72 -11.80
C GLU A 113 9.72 29.18 -12.14
N ALA A 114 9.06 29.89 -11.22
CA ALA A 114 7.75 30.50 -11.49
C ALA A 114 7.80 31.40 -12.73
N LYS A 115 8.82 32.26 -12.85
CA LYS A 115 9.02 33.12 -14.03
C LYS A 115 9.19 32.31 -15.32
N ARG A 116 9.91 31.18 -15.28
CA ARG A 116 10.09 30.29 -16.45
C ARG A 116 8.77 29.67 -16.92
N HIS A 117 7.88 29.36 -15.99
CA HIS A 117 6.53 28.85 -16.28
C HIS A 117 5.51 29.95 -16.62
N GLY A 118 5.93 31.22 -16.70
CA GLY A 118 5.01 32.33 -16.92
C GLY A 118 4.07 32.56 -15.74
N ILE A 119 4.53 32.27 -14.52
CA ILE A 119 3.83 32.55 -13.27
C ILE A 119 4.56 33.69 -12.57
N ALA A 120 3.82 34.72 -12.15
CA ALA A 120 4.35 35.74 -11.25
C ALA A 120 3.37 35.99 -10.10
N VAL A 121 3.92 36.13 -8.91
CA VAL A 121 3.18 36.34 -7.68
C VAL A 121 3.60 37.69 -7.10
N ASP A 122 2.62 38.51 -6.76
CA ASP A 122 2.83 39.79 -6.08
C ASP A 122 3.00 39.53 -4.56
N ALA A 123 4.25 39.54 -4.12
CA ALA A 123 4.61 39.33 -2.71
C ALA A 123 4.00 40.39 -1.78
N ALA A 124 3.92 41.65 -2.21
CA ALA A 124 3.34 42.73 -1.41
C ALA A 124 1.82 42.57 -1.26
N ARG A 125 1.15 42.08 -2.30
CA ARG A 125 -0.27 41.73 -2.20
C ARG A 125 -0.49 40.50 -1.32
N LEU A 126 0.36 39.48 -1.44
CA LEU A 126 0.29 38.30 -0.59
C LEU A 126 0.49 38.67 0.89
N GLU A 127 1.42 39.58 1.19
CA GLU A 127 1.65 40.11 2.55
C GLU A 127 0.40 40.82 3.09
N ARG A 128 -0.29 41.63 2.28
CA ARG A 128 -1.54 42.29 2.69
C ARG A 128 -2.67 41.30 2.96
N GLU A 129 -2.81 40.25 2.15
CA GLU A 129 -3.87 39.24 2.32
C GLU A 129 -3.60 38.31 3.52
N LEU A 130 -2.33 37.94 3.77
CA LEU A 130 -1.94 37.07 4.89
C LEU A 130 -1.72 37.81 6.20
N GLY A 131 -1.47 39.13 6.16
CA GLY A 131 -1.21 39.95 7.34
C GLY A 131 0.12 39.64 8.05
N VAL A 132 1.03 38.92 7.37
CA VAL A 132 2.38 38.59 7.83
C VAL A 132 3.41 38.89 6.75
N PRO A 133 4.67 39.18 7.10
CA PRO A 133 5.71 39.50 6.14
C PRO A 133 5.93 38.41 5.09
N VAL A 134 6.05 38.82 3.83
CA VAL A 134 6.38 37.91 2.71
C VAL A 134 7.68 38.35 2.06
N VAL A 135 8.68 37.47 2.07
CA VAL A 135 9.96 37.68 1.38
C VAL A 135 10.03 36.77 0.16
N ALA A 136 10.25 37.35 -1.01
CA ALA A 136 10.37 36.61 -2.26
C ALA A 136 11.84 36.26 -2.55
N GLY A 137 12.11 35.01 -2.92
CA GLY A 137 13.48 34.57 -3.13
C GLY A 137 13.66 33.34 -4.03
N ALA A 138 14.91 33.06 -4.34
CA ALA A 138 15.35 31.85 -5.01
C ALA A 138 16.54 31.28 -4.23
N ALA A 139 16.25 30.36 -3.31
CA ALA A 139 17.22 29.85 -2.35
C ALA A 139 18.48 29.25 -3.02
N ARG A 140 18.30 28.57 -4.16
CA ARG A 140 19.41 27.98 -4.94
C ARG A 140 20.40 29.05 -5.44
N SER A 141 19.91 30.23 -5.75
CA SER A 141 20.69 31.37 -6.22
C SER A 141 21.03 32.35 -5.09
N LYS A 142 20.72 32.00 -3.83
CA LYS A 142 20.87 32.83 -2.62
C LYS A 142 20.13 34.18 -2.67
N ILE A 143 19.12 34.31 -3.52
CA ILE A 143 18.31 35.53 -3.64
C ILE A 143 17.26 35.56 -2.52
N GLY A 144 17.17 36.66 -1.77
CA GLY A 144 16.17 36.89 -0.73
C GLY A 144 16.50 36.27 0.64
N ILE A 145 17.64 35.59 0.80
CA ILE A 145 18.03 34.94 2.06
C ILE A 145 18.40 35.97 3.14
N ASP A 146 19.17 37.00 2.80
CA ASP A 146 19.55 38.04 3.77
C ASP A 146 18.32 38.83 4.25
N GLU A 147 17.41 39.14 3.32
CA GLU A 147 16.13 39.81 3.62
C GLU A 147 15.22 38.94 4.50
N LEU A 148 15.21 37.62 4.29
CA LEU A 148 14.48 36.67 5.13
C LEU A 148 14.96 36.70 6.58
N ILE A 149 16.28 36.68 6.79
CA ILE A 149 16.89 36.72 8.14
C ILE A 149 16.55 38.03 8.84
N GLU A 150 16.74 39.15 8.14
CA GLU A 150 16.44 40.49 8.68
C GLU A 150 14.96 40.63 9.05
N THR A 151 14.07 40.12 8.18
CA THR A 151 12.63 40.12 8.43
C THR A 151 12.27 39.23 9.62
N ALA A 152 12.81 38.01 9.70
CA ALA A 152 12.58 37.13 10.84
C ALA A 152 13.04 37.77 12.15
N TYR A 153 14.23 38.37 12.17
CA TYR A 153 14.73 39.07 13.36
C TYR A 153 13.83 40.25 13.77
N SER A 154 13.28 40.99 12.79
CA SER A 154 12.35 42.09 13.07
C SER A 154 11.00 41.64 13.68
N VAL A 155 10.54 40.43 13.33
CA VAL A 155 9.34 39.83 13.91
C VAL A 155 9.63 39.29 15.32
N ALA A 156 10.78 38.64 15.52
CA ALA A 156 11.21 38.13 16.82
C ALA A 156 11.32 39.25 17.87
N ASP A 157 11.97 40.38 17.51
CA ASP A 157 12.13 41.54 18.39
C ASP A 157 10.83 42.35 18.59
N GLY A 158 9.74 42.00 17.90
CA GLY A 158 8.48 42.76 17.94
C GLY A 158 8.53 44.13 17.22
N ARG A 159 9.62 44.46 16.51
CA ARG A 159 9.73 45.67 15.68
C ARG A 159 8.73 45.68 14.53
N ARG A 160 8.40 44.51 13.99
CA ARG A 160 7.38 44.32 12.96
C ARG A 160 6.18 43.61 13.57
N LYS A 161 5.10 44.36 13.79
CA LYS A 161 3.83 43.80 14.28
C LYS A 161 3.15 43.03 13.15
N THR A 162 2.66 41.83 13.46
CA THR A 162 1.91 40.98 12.55
C THR A 162 0.42 41.01 12.91
N ALA A 163 -0.43 40.88 11.90
CA ALA A 163 -1.88 40.78 12.05
C ALA A 163 -2.37 39.60 11.21
N PRO A 164 -2.03 38.36 11.61
CA PRO A 164 -2.19 37.17 10.76
C PRO A 164 -3.64 36.98 10.33
N PHE A 165 -3.82 36.60 9.06
CA PHE A 165 -5.11 36.18 8.54
C PHE A 165 -5.66 35.03 9.38
N ARG A 166 -6.90 35.18 9.86
CA ARG A 166 -7.64 34.13 10.56
C ARG A 166 -8.85 33.78 9.70
N LEU A 167 -9.11 32.49 9.50
CA LEU A 167 -10.30 32.07 8.77
C LEU A 167 -11.55 32.65 9.45
N ALA A 168 -12.42 33.30 8.67
CA ALA A 168 -13.67 33.87 9.17
C ALA A 168 -14.62 32.75 9.68
N ARG A 169 -15.39 33.09 10.73
CA ARG A 169 -16.28 32.23 11.52
C ARG A 169 -16.99 31.13 10.73
N GLN A 170 -16.90 29.92 11.28
CA GLN A 170 -17.59 28.71 10.82
C GLN A 170 -19.12 28.87 10.89
N ALA A 171 -19.87 27.87 10.44
CA ALA A 171 -21.32 27.84 10.66
C ALA A 171 -21.65 28.15 12.14
N PRO A 172 -22.72 28.92 12.44
CA PRO A 172 -22.97 29.47 13.77
C PRO A 172 -22.97 28.42 14.89
N GLU A 173 -23.39 27.21 14.57
CA GLU A 173 -23.41 26.05 15.47
C GLU A 173 -22.00 25.61 15.87
N VAL A 174 -21.10 25.48 14.90
CA VAL A 174 -19.70 25.10 15.13
C VAL A 174 -18.96 26.20 15.89
N GLU A 175 -19.19 27.46 15.53
CA GLU A 175 -18.54 28.59 16.19
C GLU A 175 -18.91 28.67 17.68
N ARG A 176 -20.16 28.34 18.03
CA ARG A 176 -20.59 28.24 19.44
C ARG A 176 -19.86 27.11 20.16
N ALA A 177 -19.79 25.92 19.55
CA ALA A 177 -19.09 24.77 20.14
C ALA A 177 -17.59 25.05 20.34
N VAL A 178 -16.93 25.65 19.35
CA VAL A 178 -15.52 26.04 19.43
C VAL A 178 -15.32 27.10 20.51
N ALA A 179 -16.17 28.12 20.58
CA ALA A 179 -16.05 29.18 21.59
C ALA A 179 -16.26 28.67 23.02
N GLU A 180 -17.25 27.80 23.22
CA GLU A 180 -17.50 27.15 24.51
C GLU A 180 -16.28 26.32 24.94
N LEU A 181 -15.80 25.43 24.08
CA LEU A 181 -14.67 24.56 24.40
C LEU A 181 -13.36 25.35 24.55
N ALA A 182 -13.14 26.40 23.75
CA ALA A 182 -11.96 27.25 23.87
C ALA A 182 -11.90 27.93 25.24
N GLY A 183 -13.03 28.41 25.78
CA GLY A 183 -13.09 28.98 27.13
C GLY A 183 -12.76 27.94 28.22
N VAL A 184 -13.18 26.69 28.04
CA VAL A 184 -12.84 25.59 28.96
C VAL A 184 -11.35 25.23 28.87
N VAL A 185 -10.79 25.21 27.65
CA VAL A 185 -9.35 24.96 27.42
C VAL A 185 -8.50 26.08 28.03
N GLU A 186 -8.89 27.35 27.87
CA GLU A 186 -8.15 28.50 28.42
C GLU A 186 -8.16 28.51 29.95
N GLN A 187 -9.26 28.06 30.58
CA GLN A 187 -9.33 27.88 32.03
C GLN A 187 -8.42 26.75 32.54
N ALA A 188 -8.28 25.66 31.77
CA ALA A 188 -7.49 24.50 32.15
C ALA A 188 -5.99 24.65 31.81
N PHE A 189 -5.68 25.35 30.71
CA PHE A 189 -4.34 25.52 30.15
C PHE A 189 -4.13 26.99 29.72
N PRO A 190 -3.88 27.92 30.65
CA PRO A 190 -3.75 29.36 30.35
C PRO A 190 -2.54 29.70 29.48
N ASP A 191 -1.56 28.80 29.42
CA ASP A 191 -0.28 28.95 28.72
C ASP A 191 -0.31 28.46 27.26
N VAL A 192 -1.44 27.99 26.75
CA VAL A 192 -1.55 27.44 25.40
C VAL A 192 -1.50 28.53 24.32
N GLN A 193 -0.77 28.31 23.23
CA GLN A 193 -0.64 29.33 22.16
C GLN A 193 -1.98 29.70 21.50
N SER A 194 -2.90 28.74 21.37
CA SER A 194 -4.22 28.96 20.76
C SER A 194 -5.25 27.99 21.35
N SER A 195 -6.00 28.47 22.36
CA SER A 195 -7.10 27.72 22.99
C SER A 195 -8.18 27.34 21.96
N ARG A 196 -8.44 28.25 21.02
CA ARG A 196 -9.36 28.04 19.90
C ARG A 196 -8.94 26.91 18.98
N TRP A 197 -7.66 26.84 18.60
CA TRP A 197 -7.17 25.77 17.73
C TRP A 197 -7.24 24.41 18.44
N VAL A 198 -6.87 24.36 19.72
CA VAL A 198 -6.99 23.13 20.53
C VAL A 198 -8.45 22.69 20.62
N ALA A 199 -9.38 23.62 20.85
CA ALA A 199 -10.81 23.32 20.84
C ALA A 199 -11.28 22.73 19.50
N GLN A 200 -10.89 23.31 18.35
CA GLN A 200 -11.22 22.76 17.05
C GLN A 200 -10.69 21.32 16.86
N ARG A 201 -9.49 21.02 17.35
CA ARG A 201 -8.88 19.68 17.24
C ARG A 201 -9.53 18.66 18.17
N LEU A 202 -9.88 19.10 19.37
CA LEU A 202 -10.65 18.31 20.30
C LEU A 202 -12.07 18.06 19.80
N LEU A 203 -12.68 18.93 19.00
CA LEU A 203 -13.93 18.59 18.31
C LEU A 203 -13.69 17.61 17.15
N ASN A 204 -12.49 17.62 16.57
CA ASN A 204 -12.11 16.74 15.46
C ASN A 204 -11.61 15.34 15.86
N ALA A 205 -11.75 14.91 17.12
CA ALA A 205 -11.27 13.60 17.56
C ALA A 205 -9.77 13.34 17.36
N ASP A 206 -8.96 14.40 17.34
CA ASP A 206 -7.51 14.28 17.20
C ASP A 206 -6.91 13.56 18.43
N GLY A 207 -6.57 12.28 18.27
CA GLY A 207 -6.13 11.42 19.37
C GLY A 207 -4.87 11.91 20.07
N ALA A 208 -3.98 12.59 19.35
CA ALA A 208 -2.75 13.11 19.94
C ALA A 208 -3.02 14.37 20.78
N VAL A 209 -3.94 15.24 20.36
CA VAL A 209 -4.36 16.38 21.19
C VAL A 209 -5.16 15.91 22.41
N VAL A 210 -5.99 14.87 22.26
CA VAL A 210 -6.69 14.22 23.39
C VAL A 210 -5.69 13.68 24.41
N GLU A 211 -4.64 13.00 23.95
CA GLU A 211 -3.61 12.47 24.85
C GLU A 211 -2.79 13.60 25.49
N ALA A 212 -2.45 14.66 24.75
CA ALA A 212 -1.76 15.83 25.31
C ALA A 212 -2.58 16.57 26.38
N VAL A 213 -3.91 16.63 26.22
CA VAL A 213 -4.82 17.11 27.28
C VAL A 213 -4.73 16.19 28.49
N ARG A 214 -4.85 14.87 28.27
CA ARG A 214 -4.89 13.85 29.33
C ARG A 214 -3.56 13.78 30.11
N SER A 215 -2.42 13.91 29.43
CA SER A 215 -1.09 13.90 30.02
C SER A 215 -0.72 15.21 30.71
N GLY A 216 -1.47 16.29 30.44
CA GLY A 216 -1.19 17.64 30.97
C GLY A 216 -0.01 18.34 30.28
N GLU A 217 0.53 17.77 29.20
CA GLU A 217 1.65 18.33 28.44
C GLU A 217 1.33 19.68 27.78
N LEU A 218 0.04 19.98 27.56
CA LEU A 218 -0.41 21.26 26.98
C LEU A 218 0.07 22.50 27.78
N GLY A 219 0.40 22.35 29.07
CA GLY A 219 0.83 23.45 29.95
C GLY A 219 2.31 23.42 30.38
N GLN A 220 3.09 22.42 29.97
CA GLN A 220 4.48 22.30 30.41
C GLN A 220 5.45 22.91 29.38
N THR A 221 6.24 23.90 29.80
CA THR A 221 7.41 24.36 29.05
C THR A 221 8.43 23.22 28.98
N THR A 222 8.55 22.57 27.82
CA THR A 222 9.73 21.75 27.54
C THR A 222 10.95 22.67 27.45
N ASP A 223 11.79 22.66 28.48
CA ASP A 223 13.12 23.26 28.42
C ASP A 223 13.90 22.60 27.27
N PRO A 224 14.52 23.37 26.35
CA PRO A 224 15.18 22.81 25.17
C PRO A 224 16.42 21.95 25.50
N GLU A 225 16.87 21.93 26.75
CA GLU A 225 18.08 21.19 27.17
C GLU A 225 17.81 19.87 27.92
N THR A 226 16.59 19.55 28.38
CA THR A 226 16.32 18.20 28.92
C THR A 226 14.83 17.85 28.94
N PRO A 227 14.32 17.04 28.01
CA PRO A 227 13.06 16.33 28.21
C PRO A 227 13.30 15.19 29.21
N GLY A 228 12.68 15.31 30.38
CA GLY A 228 12.96 14.52 31.58
C GLY A 228 12.65 13.02 31.52
N ALA A 229 13.50 12.27 32.24
CA ALA A 229 13.29 10.99 32.91
C ALA A 229 12.55 9.88 32.16
N ARG A 230 13.34 9.01 31.51
CA ARG A 230 12.92 7.70 31.02
C ARG A 230 12.54 6.77 32.19
N ARG A 231 11.50 5.98 31.97
CA ARG A 231 11.37 4.64 32.56
C ARG A 231 12.42 3.72 31.93
N ASP A 232 13.09 2.92 32.75
CA ASP A 232 14.15 2.00 32.31
C ASP A 232 13.58 0.92 31.35
N PRO A 233 14.28 0.52 30.27
CA PRO A 233 13.78 -0.45 29.29
C PRO A 233 13.71 -1.90 29.79
N ASP A 234 14.13 -2.18 31.03
CA ASP A 234 14.23 -3.53 31.60
C ASP A 234 13.01 -3.94 32.46
N GLU A 235 12.01 -3.07 32.62
CA GLU A 235 10.72 -3.46 33.21
C GLU A 235 9.79 -4.04 32.13
N GLY A 236 9.57 -5.35 32.18
CA GLY A 236 8.63 -6.07 31.31
C GLY A 236 7.19 -5.53 31.37
N PRO A 237 6.31 -5.96 30.45
CA PRO A 237 4.94 -5.43 30.37
C PRO A 237 4.20 -5.72 31.68
N ALA A 238 3.73 -4.65 32.33
CA ALA A 238 2.90 -4.77 33.53
C ALA A 238 1.62 -5.55 33.21
N GLU A 239 1.37 -6.63 33.96
CA GLU A 239 0.15 -7.41 33.91
C GLU A 239 -1.10 -6.54 34.15
N PRO A 240 -2.25 -6.87 33.55
CA PRO A 240 -3.50 -6.19 33.82
C PRO A 240 -3.94 -6.49 35.25
N ARG A 241 -3.74 -5.53 36.16
CA ARG A 241 -4.27 -5.61 37.53
C ARG A 241 -5.78 -5.39 37.50
N ASP A 242 -6.47 -6.50 37.42
CA ASP A 242 -7.88 -6.66 37.75
C ASP A 242 -8.06 -6.47 39.26
N LYS A 243 -8.43 -5.27 39.70
CA LYS A 243 -9.02 -5.01 41.02
C LYS A 243 -10.01 -3.85 40.94
N LEU A 244 -11.28 -4.20 40.70
CA LEU A 244 -12.38 -3.51 41.38
C LEU A 244 -12.16 -3.68 42.90
N SER A 245 -11.76 -2.63 43.61
CA SER A 245 -12.11 -2.40 45.03
C SER A 245 -11.48 -1.11 45.53
N GLU A 246 -12.33 -0.26 46.11
CA GLU A 246 -12.03 0.80 47.08
C GLU A 246 -11.32 2.07 46.58
N ALA A 247 -12.16 3.05 46.24
CA ALA A 247 -11.82 4.47 46.27
C ALA A 247 -11.45 4.90 47.71
N PRO A 248 -10.38 5.70 47.92
CA PRO A 248 -10.26 6.47 49.14
C PRO A 248 -11.12 7.73 48.99
N ALA A 249 -12.16 7.79 49.81
CA ALA A 249 -12.89 9.02 50.08
C ALA A 249 -11.93 10.09 50.64
N ARG A 250 -11.77 11.19 49.90
CA ARG A 250 -11.54 12.51 50.48
C ARG A 250 -12.54 13.47 49.86
N ALA A 251 -13.53 13.82 50.67
CA ALA A 251 -14.36 15.00 50.48
C ALA A 251 -13.49 16.24 50.68
N ASP A 252 -13.53 17.17 49.73
CA ASP A 252 -14.06 18.52 49.97
C ASP A 252 -14.20 19.26 48.63
N GLY A 253 -15.33 19.95 48.48
CA GLY A 253 -15.81 20.51 47.22
C GLY A 253 -14.97 21.66 46.68
N GLY A 254 -14.35 21.41 45.52
CA GLY A 254 -13.92 22.40 44.55
C GLY A 254 -14.14 21.81 43.15
N ALA A 255 -14.93 22.48 42.31
CA ALA A 255 -15.34 22.00 41.00
C ALA A 255 -14.14 21.57 40.12
N ALA A 256 -14.28 20.45 39.42
CA ALA A 256 -13.31 19.92 38.47
C ALA A 256 -12.90 20.99 37.42
N ALA A 257 -11.70 21.56 37.59
CA ALA A 257 -11.09 22.52 36.68
C ALA A 257 -9.86 21.91 35.98
N GLY A 258 -9.98 20.66 35.52
CA GLY A 258 -8.87 19.87 34.99
C GLY A 258 -9.10 19.29 33.59
N PRO A 259 -8.15 18.48 33.08
CA PRO A 259 -8.19 17.82 31.78
C PRO A 259 -9.49 17.06 31.48
N ASP A 260 -10.06 16.41 32.48
CA ASP A 260 -11.28 15.59 32.33
C ASP A 260 -12.50 16.43 31.92
N ARG A 261 -12.59 17.68 32.39
CA ARG A 261 -13.68 18.60 32.02
C ARG A 261 -13.55 19.05 30.56
N VAL A 262 -12.33 19.27 30.09
CA VAL A 262 -12.04 19.60 28.68
C VAL A 262 -12.48 18.43 27.78
N LEU A 263 -12.08 17.21 28.11
CA LEU A 263 -12.40 16.02 27.33
C LEU A 263 -13.91 15.70 27.34
N ALA A 264 -14.55 15.76 28.50
CA ALA A 264 -16.00 15.53 28.60
C ALA A 264 -16.83 16.59 27.84
N THR A 265 -16.38 17.85 27.86
CA THR A 265 -17.03 18.92 27.09
C THR A 265 -16.83 18.73 25.59
N ALA A 266 -15.63 18.34 25.16
CA ALA A 266 -15.37 18.02 23.76
C ALA A 266 -16.21 16.84 23.27
N GLU A 267 -16.32 15.76 24.06
CA GLU A 267 -17.13 14.59 23.71
C GLU A 267 -18.61 14.96 23.57
N ARG A 268 -19.18 15.73 24.50
CA ARG A 268 -20.57 16.23 24.41
C ARG A 268 -20.79 17.03 23.13
N LEU A 269 -19.95 18.02 22.88
CA LEU A 269 -20.11 18.95 21.74
C LEU A 269 -19.90 18.28 20.38
N ARG A 270 -19.16 17.17 20.30
CA ARG A 270 -18.99 16.41 19.06
C ARG A 270 -20.30 15.79 18.57
N TRP A 271 -21.15 15.31 19.47
CA TRP A 271 -22.41 14.68 19.11
C TRP A 271 -23.44 15.68 18.55
N ASP A 272 -23.26 16.97 18.83
CA ASP A 272 -24.12 18.05 18.35
C ASP A 272 -23.69 18.59 16.98
N LEU A 273 -22.54 18.15 16.45
CA LEU A 273 -22.00 18.61 15.16
C LEU A 273 -22.45 17.73 13.98
N PRO A 274 -22.69 18.31 12.79
CA PRO A 274 -22.97 17.56 11.58
C PRO A 274 -21.83 16.59 11.19
N ALA A 275 -22.17 15.41 10.69
CA ALA A 275 -21.20 14.39 10.28
C ALA A 275 -20.23 14.85 9.15
N ASP A 276 -20.59 15.89 8.39
CA ASP A 276 -19.79 16.45 7.30
C ASP A 276 -18.94 17.67 7.72
N PHE A 277 -18.83 17.93 9.03
CA PHE A 277 -18.12 19.08 9.58
C PHE A 277 -16.64 19.14 9.15
N HIS A 278 -15.94 18.01 9.19
CA HIS A 278 -14.53 17.91 8.82
C HIS A 278 -14.28 18.28 7.35
N ASP A 279 -15.14 17.80 6.47
CA ASP A 279 -15.06 18.07 5.03
C ASP A 279 -15.31 19.55 4.75
N LYS A 280 -16.27 20.16 5.46
CA LYS A 280 -16.55 21.61 5.36
C LYS A 280 -15.38 22.45 5.84
N LEU A 281 -14.77 22.11 6.98
CA LEU A 281 -13.61 22.84 7.51
C LEU A 281 -12.43 22.79 6.55
N SER A 282 -12.12 21.60 6.03
CA SER A 282 -11.06 21.45 5.04
C SER A 282 -11.38 22.22 3.76
N ALA A 283 -12.60 22.11 3.24
CA ALA A 283 -13.04 22.85 2.05
C ALA A 283 -12.94 24.38 2.23
N GLU A 284 -13.22 24.91 3.41
CA GLU A 284 -13.07 26.34 3.72
C GLU A 284 -11.60 26.79 3.69
N ILE A 285 -10.69 26.01 4.28
CA ILE A 285 -9.24 26.31 4.26
C ILE A 285 -8.72 26.29 2.82
N TYR A 286 -9.05 25.26 2.05
CA TYR A 286 -8.69 25.18 0.63
C TYR A 286 -9.29 26.34 -0.17
N GLY A 287 -10.57 26.67 0.06
CA GLY A 287 -11.23 27.80 -0.60
C GLY A 287 -10.62 29.16 -0.23
N ALA A 288 -10.17 29.34 1.01
CA ALA A 288 -9.44 30.55 1.42
C ALA A 288 -8.07 30.64 0.75
N ALA A 289 -7.31 29.54 0.75
CA ALA A 289 -6.02 29.45 0.08
C ALA A 289 -6.14 29.77 -1.42
N GLN A 290 -7.16 29.23 -2.10
CA GLN A 290 -7.44 29.50 -3.51
C GLN A 290 -7.74 31.00 -3.73
N ARG A 291 -8.65 31.60 -2.95
CA ARG A 291 -8.99 33.03 -3.09
C ARG A 291 -7.78 33.94 -2.88
N ILE A 292 -6.94 33.65 -1.89
CA ILE A 292 -5.72 34.44 -1.61
C ILE A 292 -4.71 34.26 -2.76
N ALA A 293 -4.50 33.03 -3.22
CA ALA A 293 -3.60 32.74 -4.34
C ALA A 293 -4.03 33.42 -5.63
N GLU A 294 -5.32 33.37 -5.99
CA GLU A 294 -5.86 34.00 -7.18
C GLU A 294 -5.71 35.53 -7.16
N ARG A 295 -5.84 36.15 -5.98
CA ARG A 295 -5.60 37.59 -5.81
C ARG A 295 -4.13 37.93 -5.91
N ALA A 296 -3.24 37.12 -5.34
CA ALA A 296 -1.80 37.37 -5.34
C ALA A 296 -1.12 37.06 -6.69
N GLN A 297 -1.71 36.23 -7.56
CA GLN A 297 -1.15 35.92 -8.87
C GLN A 297 -1.39 37.04 -9.89
N LEU A 298 -0.33 37.40 -10.62
CA LEU A 298 -0.38 38.34 -11.73
C LEU A 298 -0.92 37.63 -12.98
N ARG A 299 -2.01 38.16 -13.56
CA ARG A 299 -2.61 37.62 -14.80
C ARG A 299 -1.91 38.20 -16.04
N GLY A 300 -1.84 37.43 -17.13
CA GLY A 300 -1.44 37.92 -18.46
C GLY A 300 -0.02 37.57 -18.94
N LEU A 301 0.70 36.69 -18.25
CA LEU A 301 1.99 36.20 -18.72
C LEU A 301 1.81 35.18 -19.86
N ARG A 302 2.64 35.30 -20.91
CA ARG A 302 2.59 34.45 -22.10
C ARG A 302 2.95 33.01 -21.69
N LYS A 303 2.01 32.06 -21.81
CA LYS A 303 2.26 30.62 -21.57
C LYS A 303 3.40 30.16 -22.48
N ALA A 304 4.45 29.60 -21.89
CA ALA A 304 5.51 28.95 -22.63
C ALA A 304 5.04 27.55 -23.08
N GLY A 305 5.04 27.30 -24.40
CA GLY A 305 5.03 25.98 -25.03
C GLY A 305 3.79 25.08 -24.86
N PHE A 306 3.66 24.11 -25.76
CA PHE A 306 2.76 22.97 -25.59
C PHE A 306 3.28 22.11 -24.43
N ASP A 307 2.48 21.98 -23.37
CA ASP A 307 2.80 21.19 -22.19
C ASP A 307 2.37 19.74 -22.46
N LEU A 308 3.29 18.90 -22.96
CA LEU A 308 3.04 17.48 -23.28
C LEU A 308 2.42 16.73 -22.09
N ASP A 309 2.82 17.10 -20.87
CA ASP A 309 2.31 16.55 -19.61
C ASP A 309 0.81 16.81 -19.46
N GLN A 310 0.31 18.00 -19.81
CA GLN A 310 -1.13 18.32 -19.76
C GLN A 310 -1.93 17.54 -20.80
N GLY A 311 -1.36 17.31 -21.99
CA GLY A 311 -1.98 16.48 -23.02
C GLY A 311 -2.13 15.03 -22.57
N LEU A 312 -1.06 14.49 -21.99
CA LEU A 312 -1.02 13.13 -21.48
C LEU A 312 -1.95 12.93 -20.28
N ASP A 313 -1.95 13.86 -19.31
CA ASP A 313 -2.85 13.81 -18.16
C ASP A 313 -4.32 13.88 -18.61
N ARG A 314 -4.68 14.72 -19.59
CA ARG A 314 -6.06 14.74 -20.12
C ARG A 314 -6.47 13.42 -20.75
N LEU A 315 -5.56 12.73 -21.44
CA LEU A 315 -5.85 11.41 -22.02
C LEU A 315 -6.05 10.38 -20.91
N LEU A 316 -5.07 10.27 -20.00
CA LEU A 316 -4.98 9.23 -18.98
C LEU A 316 -5.99 9.39 -17.85
N THR A 317 -6.40 10.61 -17.52
CA THR A 317 -7.37 10.89 -16.44
C THR A 317 -8.79 11.17 -16.95
N SER A 318 -9.01 11.09 -18.27
CA SER A 318 -10.36 11.27 -18.81
C SER A 318 -11.31 10.18 -18.29
N ARG A 319 -12.54 10.58 -17.99
CA ARG A 319 -13.58 9.66 -17.49
C ARG A 319 -13.88 8.50 -18.45
N TRP A 320 -13.68 8.69 -19.74
CA TRP A 320 -14.03 7.71 -20.78
C TRP A 320 -12.81 6.97 -21.36
N LEU A 321 -11.69 7.66 -21.62
CA LEU A 321 -10.49 7.02 -22.18
C LEU A 321 -9.52 6.54 -21.10
N GLY A 322 -9.62 7.04 -19.85
CA GLY A 322 -8.73 6.65 -18.76
C GLY A 322 -8.78 5.15 -18.45
N PHE A 323 -9.96 4.56 -18.32
CA PHE A 323 -10.11 3.11 -18.06
C PHE A 323 -9.66 2.23 -19.24
N PRO A 324 -10.09 2.46 -20.50
CA PRO A 324 -9.60 1.70 -21.65
C PRO A 324 -8.09 1.80 -21.85
N VAL A 325 -7.51 2.99 -21.75
CA VAL A 325 -6.05 3.16 -21.88
C VAL A 325 -5.34 2.45 -20.74
N MET A 326 -5.89 2.48 -19.53
CA MET A 326 -5.33 1.77 -18.40
C MET A 326 -5.31 0.26 -18.59
N LEU A 327 -6.43 -0.32 -19.04
CA LEU A 327 -6.53 -1.73 -19.37
C LEU A 327 -5.61 -2.11 -20.54
N ALA A 328 -5.48 -1.26 -21.55
CA ALA A 328 -4.58 -1.48 -22.69
C ALA A 328 -3.11 -1.49 -22.26
N ILE A 329 -2.67 -0.55 -21.41
CA ILE A 329 -1.31 -0.53 -20.87
C ILE A 329 -1.07 -1.77 -20.02
N LEU A 330 -2.00 -2.12 -19.13
CA LEU A 330 -1.87 -3.31 -18.28
C LEU A 330 -1.82 -4.60 -19.12
N ALA A 331 -2.65 -4.71 -20.16
CA ALA A 331 -2.63 -5.83 -21.11
C ALA A 331 -1.31 -5.90 -21.88
N ALA A 332 -0.75 -4.77 -22.32
CA ALA A 332 0.55 -4.72 -22.96
C ALA A 332 1.68 -5.18 -22.03
N VAL A 333 1.65 -4.76 -20.75
CA VAL A 333 2.62 -5.22 -19.74
C VAL A 333 2.53 -6.74 -19.55
N PHE A 334 1.32 -7.30 -19.41
CA PHE A 334 1.15 -8.75 -19.29
C PHE A 334 1.59 -9.49 -20.54
N TRP A 335 1.24 -9.00 -21.73
CA TRP A 335 1.63 -9.63 -22.97
C TRP A 335 3.15 -9.68 -23.12
N ILE A 336 3.84 -8.56 -22.90
CA ILE A 336 5.31 -8.50 -22.90
C ILE A 336 5.89 -9.44 -21.84
N THR A 337 5.29 -9.49 -20.65
CA THR A 337 5.74 -10.34 -19.55
C THR A 337 5.61 -11.82 -19.89
N ILE A 338 4.44 -12.27 -20.37
CA ILE A 338 4.14 -13.68 -20.62
C ILE A 338 4.93 -14.16 -21.84
N GLU A 339 4.80 -13.45 -22.97
CA GLU A 339 5.49 -13.84 -24.20
C GLU A 339 7.00 -13.73 -24.05
N GLY A 340 7.47 -12.65 -23.42
CA GLY A 340 8.90 -12.44 -23.16
C GLY A 340 9.49 -13.42 -22.15
N ALA A 341 8.68 -13.97 -21.23
CA ALA A 341 9.14 -14.96 -20.25
C ALA A 341 9.20 -16.37 -20.80
N ASN A 342 8.39 -16.73 -21.81
CA ASN A 342 8.35 -18.08 -22.37
C ASN A 342 9.74 -18.57 -22.82
N VAL A 343 10.54 -17.70 -23.44
CA VAL A 343 11.90 -18.03 -23.93
C VAL A 343 12.89 -18.31 -22.78
N PRO A 344 13.13 -17.38 -21.83
CA PRO A 344 14.01 -17.67 -20.69
C PRO A 344 13.47 -18.78 -19.78
N SER A 345 12.16 -18.94 -19.64
CA SER A 345 11.56 -20.05 -18.89
C SER A 345 11.85 -21.40 -19.54
N SER A 346 11.73 -21.52 -20.87
CA SER A 346 12.08 -22.77 -21.56
C SER A 346 13.58 -23.06 -21.49
N MET A 347 14.45 -22.04 -21.60
CA MET A 347 15.89 -22.21 -21.40
C MET A 347 16.24 -22.73 -19.99
N LEU A 348 15.58 -22.20 -18.95
CA LEU A 348 15.75 -22.68 -17.58
C LEU A 348 15.17 -24.08 -17.38
N ALA A 349 14.02 -24.39 -17.98
CA ALA A 349 13.44 -25.73 -17.94
C ALA A 349 14.38 -26.75 -18.59
N THR A 350 14.93 -26.46 -19.78
CA THR A 350 15.90 -27.35 -20.43
C THR A 350 17.17 -27.53 -19.61
N LEU A 351 17.67 -26.48 -18.98
CA LEU A 351 18.88 -26.56 -18.16
C LEU A 351 18.63 -27.32 -16.83
N LEU A 352 17.59 -26.93 -16.09
CA LEU A 352 17.36 -27.42 -14.72
C LEU A 352 16.58 -28.74 -14.69
N ILE A 353 15.61 -28.91 -15.57
CA ILE A 353 14.73 -30.07 -15.63
C ILE A 353 15.27 -31.07 -16.66
N ASP A 354 15.42 -30.72 -17.93
CA ASP A 354 15.74 -31.73 -18.96
C ASP A 354 17.21 -32.19 -18.91
N THR A 355 18.13 -31.35 -18.40
CA THR A 355 19.57 -31.66 -18.35
C THR A 355 20.03 -32.03 -16.94
N ALA A 356 19.80 -31.14 -15.96
CA ALA A 356 20.36 -31.32 -14.63
C ALA A 356 19.63 -32.37 -13.78
N HIS A 357 18.30 -32.55 -13.91
CA HIS A 357 17.59 -33.61 -13.17
C HIS A 357 18.05 -35.01 -13.60
N PRO A 358 18.10 -35.39 -14.89
CA PRO A 358 18.66 -36.66 -15.32
C PRO A 358 20.13 -36.85 -14.89
N ALA A 359 20.96 -35.81 -15.02
CA ALA A 359 22.36 -35.88 -14.59
C ALA A 359 22.50 -36.15 -13.08
N LEU A 360 21.62 -35.58 -12.24
CA LEU A 360 21.57 -35.86 -10.81
C LEU A 360 21.09 -37.28 -10.51
N LYS A 361 20.14 -37.81 -11.30
CA LYS A 361 19.70 -39.21 -11.21
C LYS A 361 20.83 -40.17 -11.56
N ASP A 362 21.52 -39.94 -12.68
CA ASP A 362 22.67 -40.74 -13.10
C ASP A 362 23.79 -40.70 -12.05
N PHE A 363 24.03 -39.54 -11.45
CA PHE A 363 24.98 -39.38 -10.34
C PHE A 363 24.56 -40.16 -9.09
N GLY A 364 23.27 -40.13 -8.75
CA GLY A 364 22.70 -40.93 -7.65
C GLY A 364 22.85 -42.43 -7.87
N ASP A 365 22.64 -42.88 -9.11
CA ASP A 365 22.79 -44.27 -9.52
C ASP A 365 24.27 -44.71 -9.50
N ALA A 366 25.19 -43.82 -9.92
CA ALA A 366 26.64 -44.05 -9.81
C ALA A 366 27.10 -44.21 -8.34
N LEU A 367 26.47 -43.47 -7.41
CA LEU A 367 26.67 -43.60 -5.97
C LEU A 367 25.91 -44.78 -5.33
N ARG A 368 25.09 -45.51 -6.11
CA ARG A 368 24.19 -46.58 -5.64
C ARG A 368 23.26 -46.12 -4.51
N LEU A 369 22.73 -44.89 -4.62
CA LEU A 369 21.73 -44.40 -3.67
C LEU A 369 20.47 -45.29 -3.74
N PRO A 370 19.85 -45.62 -2.59
CA PRO A 370 18.56 -46.30 -2.59
C PRO A 370 17.51 -45.53 -3.40
N TRP A 371 16.63 -46.24 -4.09
CA TRP A 371 15.59 -45.66 -4.95
C TRP A 371 14.76 -44.58 -4.23
N TRP A 372 14.45 -44.79 -2.95
CA TRP A 372 13.64 -43.87 -2.16
C TRP A 372 14.39 -42.58 -1.83
N LEU A 373 15.71 -42.64 -1.64
CA LEU A 373 16.54 -41.48 -1.32
C LEU A 373 16.82 -40.65 -2.58
N SER A 374 17.15 -41.34 -3.68
CA SER A 374 17.28 -40.72 -5.01
C SER A 374 15.97 -40.07 -5.44
N GLY A 375 14.84 -40.76 -5.30
CA GLY A 375 13.52 -40.20 -5.61
C GLY A 375 13.14 -39.03 -4.72
N PHE A 376 13.28 -39.15 -3.40
CA PHE A 376 12.98 -38.07 -2.47
C PHE A 376 13.77 -36.79 -2.78
N LEU A 377 15.09 -36.91 -2.98
CA LEU A 377 15.97 -35.77 -3.22
C LEU A 377 15.82 -35.18 -4.63
N PHE A 378 15.81 -36.01 -5.66
CA PHE A 378 15.86 -35.55 -7.05
C PHE A 378 14.47 -35.41 -7.67
N ASP A 379 13.60 -36.41 -7.54
CA ASP A 379 12.26 -36.41 -8.13
C ASP A 379 11.25 -35.58 -7.30
N GLY A 380 11.48 -35.47 -5.98
CA GLY A 380 10.69 -34.64 -5.07
C GLY A 380 11.26 -33.25 -4.90
N VAL A 381 12.31 -33.12 -4.10
CA VAL A 381 12.84 -31.82 -3.63
C VAL A 381 13.42 -30.98 -4.78
N TYR A 382 14.35 -31.53 -5.55
CA TYR A 382 15.03 -30.82 -6.62
C TYR A 382 14.06 -30.44 -7.73
N LEU A 383 13.29 -31.40 -8.25
CA LEU A 383 12.38 -31.15 -9.37
C LEU A 383 11.33 -30.08 -9.06
N ALA A 384 10.72 -30.12 -7.86
CA ALA A 384 9.80 -29.07 -7.42
C ALA A 384 10.46 -27.69 -7.38
N THR A 385 11.70 -27.62 -6.88
CA THR A 385 12.46 -26.37 -6.78
C THR A 385 12.86 -25.85 -8.16
N ALA A 386 13.31 -26.74 -9.05
CA ALA A 386 13.66 -26.41 -10.44
C ALA A 386 12.46 -25.85 -11.19
N TRP A 387 11.28 -26.44 -11.00
CA TRP A 387 10.03 -25.97 -11.61
C TRP A 387 9.66 -24.55 -11.18
N VAL A 388 9.68 -24.30 -9.87
CA VAL A 388 9.41 -22.98 -9.31
C VAL A 388 10.39 -21.95 -9.87
N ILE A 389 11.69 -22.28 -9.96
CA ILE A 389 12.70 -21.38 -10.53
C ILE A 389 12.43 -21.13 -12.02
N ALA A 390 12.22 -22.17 -12.82
CA ALA A 390 12.04 -22.04 -14.26
C ALA A 390 10.78 -21.25 -14.64
N VAL A 391 9.67 -21.46 -13.92
CA VAL A 391 8.38 -20.85 -14.25
C VAL A 391 8.20 -19.47 -13.60
N MET A 392 8.65 -19.27 -12.36
CA MET A 392 8.37 -18.04 -11.60
C MET A 392 9.38 -16.92 -11.88
N LEU A 393 10.68 -17.24 -12.03
CA LEU A 393 11.74 -16.23 -12.12
C LEU A 393 11.59 -15.33 -13.36
N PRO A 394 11.46 -15.84 -14.60
CA PRO A 394 11.53 -14.98 -15.77
C PRO A 394 10.38 -13.97 -15.90
N PRO A 395 9.10 -14.34 -15.70
CA PRO A 395 8.04 -13.35 -15.80
C PRO A 395 8.10 -12.33 -14.64
N MET A 396 8.58 -12.69 -13.45
CA MET A 396 8.83 -11.68 -12.40
C MET A 396 9.99 -10.74 -12.73
N ALA A 397 11.06 -11.27 -13.34
CA ALA A 397 12.22 -10.49 -13.77
C ALA A 397 11.88 -9.50 -14.90
N ILE A 398 10.79 -9.71 -15.64
CA ILE A 398 10.29 -8.79 -16.66
C ILE A 398 9.22 -7.86 -16.08
N PHE A 399 8.25 -8.41 -15.35
CA PHE A 399 7.11 -7.66 -14.82
C PHE A 399 7.53 -6.55 -13.86
N PHE A 400 8.37 -6.85 -12.86
CA PHE A 400 8.71 -5.85 -11.84
C PHE A 400 9.51 -4.68 -12.40
N PRO A 401 10.51 -4.85 -13.28
CA PRO A 401 11.17 -3.71 -13.90
C PRO A 401 10.22 -2.85 -14.73
N ILE A 402 9.39 -3.45 -15.58
CA ILE A 402 8.41 -2.69 -16.38
C ILE A 402 7.45 -1.92 -15.47
N PHE A 403 6.95 -2.56 -14.41
CA PHE A 403 6.07 -1.92 -13.46
C PHE A 403 6.76 -0.78 -12.71
N THR A 404 8.02 -0.96 -12.30
CA THR A 404 8.80 0.08 -11.61
C THR A 404 9.11 1.25 -12.56
N LEU A 405 9.30 1.00 -13.87
CA LEU A 405 9.42 2.07 -14.86
C LEU A 405 8.12 2.88 -14.99
N LEU A 406 6.96 2.21 -14.95
CA LEU A 406 5.65 2.89 -14.95
C LEU A 406 5.41 3.68 -13.65
N GLU A 407 5.91 3.17 -12.53
CA GLU A 407 5.92 3.86 -11.23
C GLU A 407 6.77 5.13 -11.29
N ASP A 408 8.03 5.01 -11.72
CA ASP A 408 9.01 6.11 -11.85
C ASP A 408 8.55 7.19 -12.83
N PHE A 409 7.88 6.78 -13.92
CA PHE A 409 7.30 7.70 -14.89
C PHE A 409 6.16 8.55 -14.29
N GLY A 410 5.50 8.06 -13.24
CA GLY A 410 4.38 8.74 -12.60
C GLY A 410 3.01 8.31 -13.12
N TYR A 411 2.92 7.21 -13.88
CA TYR A 411 1.67 6.65 -14.41
C TYR A 411 0.80 6.01 -13.32
N LEU A 412 1.41 5.25 -12.41
CA LEU A 412 0.70 4.54 -11.33
C LEU A 412 -0.18 5.45 -10.45
N PRO A 413 0.26 6.64 -10.01
CA PRO A 413 -0.62 7.62 -9.35
C PRO A 413 -1.90 7.97 -10.14
N ARG A 414 -1.85 8.04 -11.47
CA ARG A 414 -3.05 8.28 -12.31
C ARG A 414 -3.98 7.09 -12.31
N VAL A 415 -3.44 5.87 -12.32
CA VAL A 415 -4.22 4.63 -12.17
C VAL A 415 -4.96 4.64 -10.84
N ALA A 416 -4.28 5.01 -9.74
CA ALA A 416 -4.91 5.14 -8.43
C ALA A 416 -6.03 6.20 -8.43
N PHE A 417 -5.82 7.34 -9.09
CA PHE A 417 -6.85 8.38 -9.25
C PHE A 417 -8.07 7.87 -10.02
N ASN A 418 -7.88 7.19 -11.15
CA ASN A 418 -8.98 6.64 -11.95
C ASN A 418 -9.82 5.61 -11.17
N LEU A 419 -9.16 4.77 -10.36
CA LEU A 419 -9.78 3.72 -9.57
C LEU A 419 -10.29 4.18 -8.20
N ASP A 420 -9.92 5.38 -7.74
CA ASP A 420 -10.26 5.89 -6.41
C ASP A 420 -11.77 5.85 -6.15
N SER A 421 -12.58 6.28 -7.12
CA SER A 421 -14.03 6.28 -6.99
C SER A 421 -14.62 4.88 -6.77
N LEU A 422 -14.00 3.82 -7.31
CA LEU A 422 -14.44 2.44 -7.13
C LEU A 422 -14.02 1.90 -5.76
N PHE A 423 -12.77 2.13 -5.35
CA PHE A 423 -12.29 1.71 -4.04
C PHE A 423 -12.99 2.44 -2.90
N ARG A 424 -13.23 3.75 -3.03
CA ARG A 424 -13.96 4.55 -2.03
C ARG A 424 -15.38 4.03 -1.83
N ARG A 425 -16.08 3.63 -2.90
CA ARG A 425 -17.42 2.99 -2.80
C ARG A 425 -17.38 1.65 -2.08
N ALA A 426 -16.27 0.93 -2.18
CA ALA A 426 -16.02 -0.31 -1.46
C ALA A 426 -15.53 -0.08 -0.01
N GLY A 427 -15.42 1.16 0.47
CA GLY A 427 -14.90 1.48 1.80
C GLY A 427 -13.39 1.21 1.92
N ALA A 428 -12.67 1.36 0.81
CA ALA A 428 -11.24 1.17 0.65
C ALA A 428 -10.57 2.44 0.10
N HIS A 429 -9.24 2.47 0.14
CA HIS A 429 -8.43 3.64 -0.25
C HIS A 429 -7.97 3.54 -1.72
N GLY A 430 -7.91 4.65 -2.47
CA GLY A 430 -7.46 4.67 -3.87
C GLY A 430 -6.04 4.10 -4.09
N LYS A 431 -5.13 4.26 -3.12
CA LYS A 431 -3.79 3.63 -3.11
C LYS A 431 -3.82 2.10 -3.18
N GLN A 432 -4.93 1.45 -2.81
CA GLN A 432 -5.10 0.00 -2.93
C GLN A 432 -5.02 -0.47 -4.39
N ALA A 433 -5.39 0.37 -5.36
CA ALA A 433 -5.20 0.10 -6.78
C ALA A 433 -3.72 -0.20 -7.12
N LEU A 434 -2.78 0.52 -6.51
CA LEU A 434 -1.34 0.31 -6.72
C LEU A 434 -0.90 -1.08 -6.23
N THR A 435 -1.41 -1.46 -5.07
CA THR A 435 -1.09 -2.75 -4.43
C THR A 435 -1.67 -3.92 -5.21
N MET A 436 -2.90 -3.77 -5.73
CA MET A 436 -3.55 -4.72 -6.62
C MET A 436 -2.76 -4.89 -7.92
N CYS A 437 -2.34 -3.79 -8.55
CA CYS A 437 -1.53 -3.83 -9.75
C CYS A 437 -0.21 -4.60 -9.53
N MET A 438 0.45 -4.40 -8.39
CA MET A 438 1.64 -5.17 -8.02
C MET A 438 1.32 -6.65 -7.70
N GLY A 439 0.14 -6.93 -7.15
CA GLY A 439 -0.38 -8.27 -6.87
C GLY A 439 -0.48 -9.16 -8.11
N PHE A 440 -0.85 -8.61 -9.26
CA PHE A 440 -0.89 -9.37 -10.51
C PHE A 440 0.48 -9.95 -10.93
N GLY A 441 1.58 -9.31 -10.55
CA GLY A 441 2.91 -9.91 -10.65
C GLY A 441 3.10 -10.97 -9.58
N CYS A 442 3.04 -10.56 -8.32
CA CYS A 442 3.13 -11.46 -7.18
C CYS A 442 2.32 -10.92 -6.00
N ASN A 443 1.41 -11.74 -5.45
CA ASN A 443 0.60 -11.34 -4.30
C ASN A 443 1.46 -11.01 -3.06
N ALA A 444 2.63 -11.63 -2.89
CA ALA A 444 3.55 -11.29 -1.80
C ALA A 444 4.11 -9.86 -1.95
N ALA A 445 4.52 -9.47 -3.15
CA ALA A 445 4.98 -8.10 -3.42
C ALA A 445 3.83 -7.08 -3.26
N GLY A 446 2.64 -7.42 -3.76
CA GLY A 446 1.43 -6.62 -3.55
C GLY A 446 1.14 -6.38 -2.07
N VAL A 447 1.21 -7.41 -1.23
CA VAL A 447 1.05 -7.27 0.24
C VAL A 447 2.11 -6.35 0.85
N VAL A 448 3.38 -6.44 0.44
CA VAL A 448 4.43 -5.52 0.95
C VAL A 448 4.15 -4.06 0.53
N SER A 449 3.65 -3.85 -0.69
CA SER A 449 3.34 -2.50 -1.19
C SER A 449 2.17 -1.82 -0.47
N THR A 450 1.39 -2.56 0.32
CA THR A 450 0.31 -1.97 1.15
C THR A 450 0.80 -0.98 2.19
N ARG A 451 2.12 -0.93 2.45
CA ARG A 451 2.77 0.11 3.28
C ARG A 451 2.57 1.54 2.76
N VAL A 452 2.20 1.70 1.49
CA VAL A 452 1.88 3.02 0.92
C VAL A 452 0.55 3.56 1.47
N ILE A 453 -0.33 2.69 1.99
CA ILE A 453 -1.62 3.04 2.61
C ILE A 453 -1.38 3.43 4.07
N ASP A 454 -1.75 4.66 4.44
CA ASP A 454 -1.45 5.24 5.75
C ASP A 454 -2.38 4.69 6.85
N SER A 455 -3.67 4.56 6.54
CA SER A 455 -4.67 4.03 7.47
C SER A 455 -4.44 2.55 7.77
N PRO A 456 -4.20 2.14 9.04
CA PRO A 456 -3.96 0.75 9.41
C PRO A 456 -5.14 -0.18 9.04
N ARG A 457 -6.37 0.33 9.15
CA ARG A 457 -7.60 -0.39 8.80
C ARG A 457 -7.67 -0.66 7.30
N GLU A 458 -7.53 0.37 6.49
CA GLU A 458 -7.61 0.26 5.02
C GLU A 458 -6.44 -0.56 4.48
N ARG A 459 -5.25 -0.43 5.08
CA ARG A 459 -4.10 -1.28 4.80
C ARG A 459 -4.41 -2.75 5.05
N LEU A 460 -5.07 -3.08 6.17
CA LEU A 460 -5.46 -4.46 6.46
C LEU A 460 -6.49 -5.01 5.44
N ILE A 461 -7.47 -4.20 5.03
CA ILE A 461 -8.41 -4.58 3.96
C ILE A 461 -7.64 -4.88 2.67
N ALA A 462 -6.70 -4.01 2.29
CA ALA A 462 -5.85 -4.22 1.12
C ALA A 462 -5.02 -5.51 1.23
N ILE A 463 -4.40 -5.78 2.39
CA ILE A 463 -3.63 -7.02 2.63
C ILE A 463 -4.50 -8.27 2.43
N ILE A 464 -5.71 -8.29 3.03
CA ILE A 464 -6.62 -9.45 2.96
C ILE A 464 -7.13 -9.67 1.53
N THR A 465 -7.47 -8.58 0.84
CA THR A 465 -8.14 -8.66 -0.48
C THR A 465 -7.16 -8.73 -1.65
N ASN A 466 -5.86 -8.49 -1.44
CA ASN A 466 -4.86 -8.54 -2.51
C ASN A 466 -4.79 -9.90 -3.22
N ASN A 467 -5.13 -10.99 -2.52
CA ASN A 467 -5.14 -12.35 -3.09
C ASN A 467 -6.12 -12.54 -4.27
N PHE A 468 -7.15 -11.69 -4.38
CA PHE A 468 -8.07 -11.71 -5.52
C PHE A 468 -7.43 -11.16 -6.82
N SER A 469 -6.24 -10.58 -6.74
CA SER A 469 -5.41 -10.27 -7.90
C SER A 469 -4.81 -11.56 -8.45
N LEU A 470 -5.00 -11.80 -9.75
CA LEU A 470 -4.50 -12.99 -10.41
C LEU A 470 -2.97 -12.89 -10.58
N CYS A 471 -2.21 -13.51 -9.66
CA CYS A 471 -0.76 -13.46 -9.66
C CYS A 471 -0.13 -14.37 -10.74
N ASN A 472 1.15 -14.12 -11.09
CA ASN A 472 1.94 -14.89 -12.06
C ASN A 472 1.72 -16.42 -11.97
N GLY A 473 1.89 -17.02 -10.78
CA GLY A 473 1.76 -18.47 -10.59
C GLY A 473 0.36 -19.06 -10.86
N ARG A 474 -0.64 -18.25 -11.20
CA ARG A 474 -1.99 -18.70 -11.57
C ARG A 474 -2.29 -18.52 -13.06
N TRP A 475 -1.54 -17.69 -13.79
CA TRP A 475 -1.77 -17.44 -15.22
C TRP A 475 -1.62 -18.69 -16.10
N PRO A 476 -0.58 -19.54 -15.94
CA PRO A 476 -0.45 -20.77 -16.73
C PRO A 476 -1.68 -21.67 -16.64
N THR A 477 -2.22 -21.87 -15.42
CA THR A 477 -3.46 -22.62 -15.22
C THR A 477 -4.64 -22.00 -15.95
N GLN A 478 -4.82 -20.68 -15.89
CA GLN A 478 -5.93 -20.02 -16.59
C GLN A 478 -5.81 -20.15 -18.11
N ILE A 479 -4.61 -19.92 -18.65
CA ILE A 479 -4.32 -19.97 -20.09
C ILE A 479 -4.49 -21.39 -20.63
N LEU A 480 -3.93 -22.39 -19.95
CA LEU A 480 -3.99 -23.79 -20.35
C LEU A 480 -5.43 -24.31 -20.36
N ILE A 481 -6.17 -24.11 -19.26
CA ILE A 481 -7.52 -24.63 -19.12
C ILE A 481 -8.50 -23.91 -20.05
N ALA A 482 -8.39 -22.58 -20.19
CA ALA A 482 -9.18 -21.82 -21.16
C ALA A 482 -8.93 -22.31 -22.59
N SER A 483 -7.67 -22.59 -22.96
CA SER A 483 -7.33 -23.04 -24.31
C SER A 483 -7.86 -24.44 -24.62
N ILE A 484 -7.73 -25.39 -23.68
CA ILE A 484 -8.14 -26.79 -23.88
C ILE A 484 -9.67 -26.96 -23.89
N PHE A 485 -10.40 -26.27 -23.00
CA PHE A 485 -11.82 -26.52 -22.78
C PHE A 485 -12.75 -25.44 -23.33
N ILE A 486 -12.38 -24.16 -23.24
CA ILE A 486 -13.24 -23.05 -23.67
C ILE A 486 -12.93 -22.68 -25.13
N GLY A 487 -11.66 -22.58 -25.51
CA GLY A 487 -11.23 -22.34 -26.89
C GLY A 487 -11.75 -23.42 -27.84
N ALA A 488 -11.83 -24.67 -27.38
CA ALA A 488 -12.37 -25.80 -28.13
C ALA A 488 -13.88 -25.69 -28.45
N LEU A 489 -14.62 -24.80 -27.78
CA LEU A 489 -16.05 -24.54 -28.08
C LEU A 489 -16.23 -23.62 -29.29
N ALA A 490 -15.17 -22.92 -29.70
CA ALA A 490 -15.20 -21.96 -30.79
C ALA A 490 -14.59 -22.55 -32.07
N PRO A 491 -14.98 -22.04 -33.26
CA PRO A 491 -14.28 -22.35 -34.50
C PRO A 491 -12.78 -22.06 -34.38
N ALA A 492 -11.94 -22.84 -35.08
CA ALA A 492 -10.48 -22.77 -34.95
C ALA A 492 -9.87 -21.37 -35.10
N HIS A 493 -10.46 -20.52 -35.95
CA HIS A 493 -10.01 -19.14 -36.17
C HIS A 493 -10.37 -18.17 -35.02
N LEU A 494 -11.34 -18.51 -34.17
CA LEU A 494 -11.76 -17.72 -33.00
C LEU A 494 -11.30 -18.35 -31.66
N ALA A 495 -10.82 -19.59 -31.67
CA ALA A 495 -10.42 -20.31 -30.47
C ALA A 495 -9.45 -19.52 -29.57
N GLY A 496 -8.44 -18.89 -30.18
CA GLY A 496 -7.47 -18.04 -29.46
C GLY A 496 -8.13 -16.80 -28.83
N LEU A 497 -9.02 -16.12 -29.55
CA LEU A 497 -9.75 -14.95 -29.04
C LEU A 497 -10.69 -15.33 -27.89
N VAL A 498 -11.41 -16.45 -28.02
CA VAL A 498 -12.34 -16.94 -26.99
C VAL A 498 -11.57 -17.35 -25.73
N SER A 499 -10.47 -18.10 -25.87
CA SER A 499 -9.59 -18.45 -24.75
C SER A 499 -9.06 -17.19 -24.04
N ALA A 500 -8.48 -16.24 -24.79
CA ALA A 500 -7.97 -14.99 -24.25
C ALA A 500 -9.07 -14.17 -23.53
N SER A 501 -10.29 -14.11 -24.10
CA SER A 501 -11.41 -13.41 -23.49
C SER A 501 -11.87 -14.05 -22.18
N ALA A 502 -11.82 -15.38 -22.07
CA ALA A 502 -12.13 -16.10 -20.84
C ALA A 502 -11.11 -15.79 -19.74
N VAL A 503 -9.81 -15.78 -20.08
CA VAL A 503 -8.74 -15.42 -19.13
C VAL A 503 -8.89 -13.97 -18.65
N VAL A 504 -9.13 -13.02 -19.57
CA VAL A 504 -9.40 -11.62 -19.22
C VAL A 504 -10.66 -11.51 -18.34
N GLY A 505 -11.70 -12.29 -18.64
CA GLY A 505 -12.92 -12.37 -17.83
C GLY A 505 -12.63 -12.79 -16.39
N ILE A 506 -11.79 -13.81 -16.18
CA ILE A 506 -11.34 -14.23 -14.84
C ILE A 506 -10.53 -13.13 -14.14
N ALA A 507 -9.63 -12.45 -14.84
CA ALA A 507 -8.87 -11.35 -14.24
C ALA A 507 -9.78 -10.20 -13.78
N LEU A 508 -10.78 -9.82 -14.60
CA LEU A 508 -11.78 -8.81 -14.24
C LEU A 508 -12.69 -9.28 -13.10
N LEU A 509 -13.06 -10.57 -13.08
CA LEU A 509 -13.80 -11.17 -11.96
C LEU A 509 -12.99 -11.07 -10.66
N GLY A 510 -11.67 -11.27 -10.71
CA GLY A 510 -10.76 -11.05 -9.58
C GLY A 510 -10.86 -9.64 -9.00
N ILE A 511 -10.78 -8.62 -9.88
CA ILE A 511 -10.94 -7.21 -9.47
C ILE A 511 -12.33 -6.97 -8.86
N ALA A 512 -13.39 -7.52 -9.47
CA ALA A 512 -14.74 -7.38 -8.94
C ALA A 512 -14.87 -8.03 -7.54
N MET A 513 -14.34 -9.24 -7.36
CA MET A 513 -14.35 -9.95 -6.08
C MET A 513 -13.52 -9.24 -5.01
N MET A 514 -12.42 -8.59 -5.39
CA MET A 514 -11.64 -7.73 -4.50
C MET A 514 -12.45 -6.55 -3.98
N LEU A 515 -13.20 -5.87 -4.87
CA LEU A 515 -14.06 -4.74 -4.49
C LEU A 515 -15.22 -5.19 -3.59
N VAL A 516 -15.87 -6.32 -3.93
CA VAL A 516 -16.95 -6.88 -3.11
C VAL A 516 -16.43 -7.31 -1.73
N ALA A 517 -15.29 -8.00 -1.66
CA ALA A 517 -14.69 -8.40 -0.39
C ALA A 517 -14.27 -7.19 0.45
N SER A 518 -13.70 -6.15 -0.17
CA SER A 518 -13.37 -4.89 0.50
C SER A 518 -14.61 -4.23 1.09
N TRP A 519 -15.71 -4.20 0.32
CA TRP A 519 -17.00 -3.66 0.76
C TRP A 519 -17.62 -4.45 1.92
N VAL A 520 -17.59 -5.78 1.86
CA VAL A 520 -18.08 -6.62 2.96
C VAL A 520 -17.25 -6.39 4.21
N LEU A 521 -15.91 -6.44 4.11
CA LEU A 521 -15.01 -6.28 5.25
C LEU A 521 -15.13 -4.89 5.89
N SER A 522 -15.25 -3.83 5.09
CA SER A 522 -15.34 -2.45 5.57
C SER A 522 -16.64 -2.16 6.34
N ARG A 523 -17.73 -2.89 6.06
CA ARG A 523 -19.02 -2.74 6.75
C ARG A 523 -19.23 -3.73 7.92
N THR A 524 -18.56 -4.87 7.88
CA THR A 524 -18.78 -5.94 8.87
C THR A 524 -17.73 -5.93 9.97
N VAL A 525 -16.53 -6.43 9.68
CA VAL A 525 -15.48 -6.72 10.66
C VAL A 525 -14.57 -5.52 10.93
N LEU A 526 -14.33 -4.69 9.91
CA LEU A 526 -13.43 -3.54 9.97
C LEU A 526 -14.25 -2.26 9.78
N ARG A 527 -15.07 -1.89 10.76
CA ARG A 527 -15.89 -0.65 10.72
C ARG A 527 -15.05 0.59 11.03
N GLY A 528 -15.41 1.73 10.44
CA GLY A 528 -14.74 3.02 10.62
C GLY A 528 -15.00 3.99 9.47
N GLU A 529 -14.59 5.24 9.63
CA GLU A 529 -14.67 6.28 8.60
C GLU A 529 -13.55 6.12 7.57
N ALA A 530 -13.82 6.50 6.31
CA ALA A 530 -12.82 6.46 5.24
C ALA A 530 -11.91 7.69 5.37
N THR A 531 -10.60 7.50 5.29
CA THR A 531 -9.66 8.62 5.39
C THR A 531 -9.73 9.52 4.16
N SER A 532 -9.57 10.84 4.33
CA SER A 532 -9.62 11.80 3.23
C SER A 532 -8.44 11.58 2.27
N PHE A 533 -8.73 11.23 1.02
CA PHE A 533 -7.72 10.99 0.00
C PHE A 533 -7.20 12.31 -0.60
N SER A 534 -6.02 12.72 -0.17
CA SER A 534 -5.24 13.79 -0.81
C SER A 534 -4.08 13.15 -1.60
N LEU A 535 -4.32 12.70 -2.84
CA LEU A 535 -3.25 12.23 -3.71
C LEU A 535 -2.78 13.36 -4.62
N GLU A 536 -1.62 13.92 -4.31
CA GLU A 536 -0.92 14.79 -5.25
C GLU A 536 -0.41 13.96 -6.42
N LEU A 537 -0.85 14.26 -7.64
CA LEU A 537 -0.27 13.69 -8.85
C LEU A 537 1.17 14.22 -9.00
N PRO A 538 2.21 13.37 -8.90
CA PRO A 538 3.59 13.83 -9.11
C PRO A 538 3.78 14.25 -10.57
N PRO A 539 4.70 15.19 -10.87
CA PRO A 539 5.05 15.53 -12.26
C PRO A 539 5.65 14.31 -12.96
N TYR A 540 5.49 14.21 -14.28
CA TYR A 540 6.14 13.18 -15.07
C TYR A 540 7.66 13.31 -14.96
N ARG A 541 8.36 12.19 -14.81
CA ARG A 541 9.83 12.16 -14.75
C ARG A 541 10.33 11.09 -15.71
N PRO A 542 11.40 11.36 -16.49
CA PRO A 542 11.99 10.33 -17.31
C PRO A 542 12.59 9.23 -16.40
N PRO A 543 12.27 7.95 -16.63
CA PRO A 543 12.73 6.87 -15.77
C PRO A 543 14.22 6.59 -15.95
N ARG A 544 14.91 6.23 -14.87
CA ARG A 544 16.34 5.86 -14.90
C ARG A 544 16.50 4.38 -15.22
N ILE A 545 16.28 4.03 -16.49
CA ILE A 545 16.11 2.65 -16.99
C ILE A 545 17.10 1.64 -16.38
N LEU A 546 18.41 1.92 -16.43
CA LEU A 546 19.43 0.97 -15.99
C LEU A 546 19.46 0.77 -14.46
N GLN A 547 19.29 1.87 -13.71
CA GLN A 547 19.23 1.82 -12.25
C GLN A 547 17.98 1.06 -11.80
N THR A 548 16.83 1.36 -12.40
CA THR A 548 15.53 0.75 -12.10
C THR A 548 15.51 -0.75 -12.41
N LEU A 549 16.13 -1.17 -13.53
CA LEU A 549 16.24 -2.58 -13.90
C LEU A 549 17.06 -3.36 -12.86
N TYR A 550 18.23 -2.84 -12.47
CA TYR A 550 19.10 -3.50 -11.49
C TYR A 550 18.44 -3.65 -10.12
N THR A 551 17.92 -2.54 -9.56
CA THR A 551 17.29 -2.55 -8.24
C THR A 551 16.03 -3.42 -8.22
N SER A 552 15.21 -3.37 -9.28
CA SER A 552 14.00 -4.17 -9.34
C SER A 552 14.30 -5.67 -9.41
N VAL A 553 15.29 -6.11 -10.19
CA VAL A 553 15.60 -7.55 -10.29
C VAL A 553 16.19 -8.07 -8.99
N ILE A 554 17.14 -7.35 -8.38
CA ILE A 554 17.79 -7.83 -7.16
C ILE A 554 16.88 -7.69 -5.94
N ASP A 555 16.35 -6.50 -5.69
CA ASP A 555 15.64 -6.20 -4.43
C ASP A 555 14.20 -6.72 -4.43
N ARG A 556 13.55 -6.86 -5.60
CA ARG A 556 12.16 -7.31 -5.69
C ARG A 556 12.03 -8.74 -6.23
N THR A 557 12.75 -9.13 -7.28
CA THR A 557 12.61 -10.47 -7.88
C THR A 557 13.33 -11.55 -7.07
N LEU A 558 14.64 -11.41 -6.84
CA LEU A 558 15.43 -12.48 -6.21
C LEU A 558 15.05 -12.74 -4.75
N ILE A 559 14.74 -11.69 -3.97
CA ILE A 559 14.32 -11.84 -2.57
C ILE A 559 13.00 -12.61 -2.46
N VAL A 560 12.04 -12.33 -3.36
CA VAL A 560 10.75 -13.02 -3.36
C VAL A 560 10.91 -14.45 -3.87
N LEU A 561 11.74 -14.67 -4.90
CA LEU A 561 12.05 -16.00 -5.41
C LEU A 561 12.70 -16.88 -4.34
N TRP A 562 13.65 -16.36 -3.57
CA TRP A 562 14.29 -17.10 -2.48
C TRP A 562 13.27 -17.61 -1.46
N ARG A 563 12.28 -16.79 -1.10
CA ARG A 563 11.19 -17.22 -0.20
C ARG A 563 10.36 -18.33 -0.83
N ALA A 564 10.04 -18.24 -2.12
CA ALA A 564 9.31 -19.28 -2.84
C ALA A 564 10.08 -20.61 -2.85
N VAL A 565 11.39 -20.58 -3.13
CA VAL A 565 12.27 -21.76 -3.09
C VAL A 565 12.27 -22.42 -1.71
N VAL A 566 12.40 -21.64 -0.63
CA VAL A 566 12.37 -22.18 0.74
C VAL A 566 11.07 -22.92 1.05
N PHE A 567 9.94 -22.48 0.49
CA PHE A 567 8.66 -23.18 0.64
C PHE A 567 8.46 -24.32 -0.37
N ALA A 568 9.07 -24.26 -1.56
CA ALA A 568 8.97 -25.28 -2.60
C ALA A 568 9.69 -26.59 -2.22
N ILE A 569 10.84 -26.50 -1.55
CA ILE A 569 11.63 -27.65 -1.08
C ILE A 569 10.79 -28.64 -0.25
N PRO A 570 10.16 -28.23 0.88
CA PRO A 570 9.33 -29.13 1.66
C PRO A 570 8.05 -29.55 0.93
N ALA A 571 7.53 -28.73 0.01
CA ALA A 571 6.37 -29.09 -0.81
C ALA A 571 6.68 -30.28 -1.72
N GLY A 572 7.80 -30.22 -2.46
CA GLY A 572 8.26 -31.30 -3.33
C GLY A 572 8.53 -32.59 -2.57
N ALA A 573 9.13 -32.48 -1.39
CA ALA A 573 9.31 -33.61 -0.47
C ALA A 573 7.97 -34.26 -0.11
N VAL A 574 6.98 -33.48 0.31
CA VAL A 574 5.65 -33.99 0.70
C VAL A 574 4.94 -34.63 -0.50
N ILE A 575 4.93 -33.96 -1.66
CA ILE A 575 4.31 -34.46 -2.89
C ILE A 575 4.89 -35.82 -3.28
N TRP A 576 6.22 -35.95 -3.25
CA TRP A 576 6.87 -37.22 -3.58
C TRP A 576 6.54 -38.31 -2.56
N LEU A 577 6.58 -38.01 -1.25
CA LEU A 577 6.30 -38.98 -0.19
C LEU A 577 4.87 -39.53 -0.29
N ILE A 578 3.86 -38.66 -0.47
CA ILE A 578 2.47 -39.13 -0.53
C ILE A 578 2.19 -39.96 -1.80
N SER A 579 2.88 -39.67 -2.90
CA SER A 579 2.64 -40.36 -4.17
C SER A 579 3.42 -41.68 -4.30
N ASN A 580 4.55 -41.83 -3.61
CA ASN A 580 5.43 -43.01 -3.74
C ASN A 580 5.38 -43.96 -2.54
N ILE A 581 4.92 -43.51 -1.37
CA ILE A 581 4.69 -44.41 -0.22
C ILE A 581 3.32 -45.05 -0.39
N SER A 582 3.30 -46.38 -0.48
CA SER A 582 2.09 -47.18 -0.63
C SER A 582 1.81 -48.03 0.61
N PHE A 583 0.53 -48.15 0.95
CA PHE A 583 0.00 -49.04 1.97
C PHE A 583 -1.01 -49.98 1.31
N GLY A 584 -0.79 -51.28 1.41
CA GLY A 584 -1.70 -52.27 0.79
C GLY A 584 -1.76 -52.20 -0.74
N GLY A 585 -0.70 -51.70 -1.41
CA GLY A 585 -0.61 -51.60 -2.87
C GLY A 585 -1.17 -50.29 -3.47
N VAL A 586 -1.72 -49.41 -2.64
CA VAL A 586 -2.28 -48.10 -3.05
C VAL A 586 -1.47 -46.99 -2.37
N SER A 587 -1.18 -45.91 -3.09
CA SER A 587 -0.44 -44.77 -2.53
C SER A 587 -1.26 -43.96 -1.51
N ILE A 588 -0.58 -43.23 -0.62
CA ILE A 588 -1.24 -42.28 0.30
C ILE A 588 -2.02 -41.23 -0.52
N ALA A 589 -1.46 -40.81 -1.65
CA ALA A 589 -2.08 -39.88 -2.59
C ALA A 589 -3.42 -40.43 -3.12
N GLU A 590 -3.47 -41.66 -3.63
CA GLU A 590 -4.69 -42.28 -4.12
C GLU A 590 -5.76 -42.41 -3.03
N HIS A 591 -5.39 -42.83 -1.82
CA HIS A 591 -6.30 -42.85 -0.67
C HIS A 591 -6.87 -41.46 -0.37
N SER A 592 -6.01 -40.43 -0.41
CA SER A 592 -6.41 -39.04 -0.16
C SER A 592 -7.31 -38.50 -1.27
N VAL A 593 -7.03 -38.83 -2.52
CA VAL A 593 -7.88 -38.49 -3.68
C VAL A 593 -9.26 -39.12 -3.50
N ALA A 594 -9.33 -40.42 -3.21
CA ALA A 594 -10.60 -41.11 -3.00
C ALA A 594 -11.41 -40.50 -1.85
N TRP A 595 -10.75 -40.10 -0.76
CA TRP A 595 -11.39 -39.44 0.38
C TRP A 595 -11.92 -38.03 0.04
N LEU A 596 -11.17 -37.25 -0.74
CA LEU A 596 -11.58 -35.91 -1.18
C LEU A 596 -12.60 -35.92 -2.32
N ASN A 597 -12.69 -37.02 -3.08
CA ASN A 597 -13.49 -37.06 -4.30
C ASN A 597 -14.98 -36.73 -4.11
N PRO A 598 -15.68 -37.23 -3.07
CA PRO A 598 -17.08 -36.86 -2.84
C PRO A 598 -17.27 -35.35 -2.68
N VAL A 599 -16.38 -34.69 -1.93
CA VAL A 599 -16.41 -33.23 -1.75
C VAL A 599 -16.08 -32.51 -3.05
N GLY A 600 -15.08 -33.00 -3.80
CA GLY A 600 -14.70 -32.47 -5.11
C GLY A 600 -15.87 -32.48 -6.07
N LEU A 601 -16.57 -33.60 -6.19
CA LEU A 601 -17.74 -33.74 -7.06
C LEU A 601 -18.89 -32.82 -6.63
N LEU A 602 -19.08 -32.55 -5.34
CA LEU A 602 -20.13 -31.63 -4.88
C LEU A 602 -19.94 -30.20 -5.39
N ILE A 603 -18.69 -29.77 -5.53
CA ILE A 603 -18.34 -28.43 -6.05
C ILE A 603 -17.89 -28.44 -7.51
N GLY A 604 -18.13 -29.56 -8.21
CA GLY A 604 -17.85 -29.72 -9.64
C GLY A 604 -16.37 -29.76 -9.99
N LEU A 605 -15.52 -30.13 -9.04
CA LEU A 605 -14.13 -30.53 -9.20
C LEU A 605 -14.02 -32.06 -9.03
N ASN A 606 -12.84 -32.57 -8.69
CA ASN A 606 -12.61 -33.97 -8.31
C ASN A 606 -11.56 -34.06 -7.20
N GLY A 607 -11.37 -35.27 -6.64
CA GLY A 607 -10.41 -35.50 -5.55
C GLY A 607 -8.96 -35.18 -5.94
N VAL A 608 -8.60 -35.38 -7.22
CA VAL A 608 -7.26 -35.06 -7.75
C VAL A 608 -6.97 -33.57 -7.65
N ILE A 609 -7.88 -32.73 -8.15
CA ILE A 609 -7.74 -31.26 -8.10
C ILE A 609 -7.66 -30.80 -6.63
N LEU A 610 -8.52 -31.31 -5.77
CA LEU A 610 -8.53 -30.91 -4.36
C LEU A 610 -7.22 -31.27 -3.66
N LEU A 611 -6.72 -32.50 -3.85
CA LEU A 611 -5.44 -32.90 -3.27
C LEU A 611 -4.30 -32.03 -3.81
N ALA A 612 -4.26 -31.80 -5.13
CA ALA A 612 -3.24 -30.97 -5.76
C ALA A 612 -3.18 -29.57 -5.15
N TYR A 613 -4.33 -28.92 -4.93
CA TYR A 613 -4.38 -27.60 -4.30
C TYR A 613 -3.97 -27.61 -2.83
N VAL A 614 -4.23 -28.69 -2.08
CA VAL A 614 -3.79 -28.82 -0.68
C VAL A 614 -2.27 -28.96 -0.59
N VAL A 615 -1.66 -29.74 -1.47
CA VAL A 615 -0.20 -30.00 -1.40
C VAL A 615 0.61 -28.92 -2.10
N ALA A 616 0.03 -28.22 -3.08
CA ALA A 616 0.66 -27.13 -3.82
C ALA A 616 0.44 -25.74 -3.20
N ILE A 617 -0.13 -25.63 -1.99
CA ILE A 617 -0.21 -24.34 -1.25
C ILE A 617 1.12 -23.57 -1.26
N PRO A 618 2.30 -24.21 -1.13
CA PRO A 618 3.58 -23.52 -1.22
C PRO A 618 3.84 -22.77 -2.53
N ALA A 619 3.42 -23.31 -3.67
CA ALA A 619 3.69 -22.80 -5.00
C ALA A 619 2.51 -23.14 -5.94
N ASN A 620 1.77 -22.13 -6.38
CA ASN A 620 0.56 -22.37 -7.19
C ASN A 620 0.89 -22.79 -8.64
N GLU A 621 2.11 -22.49 -9.10
CA GLU A 621 2.63 -22.84 -10.42
C GLU A 621 2.82 -24.36 -10.61
N ILE A 622 2.99 -25.14 -9.53
CA ILE A 622 3.13 -26.60 -9.61
C ILE A 622 1.80 -27.35 -9.52
N VAL A 623 0.66 -26.64 -9.43
CA VAL A 623 -0.68 -27.27 -9.32
C VAL A 623 -0.97 -28.15 -10.54
N ILE A 624 -0.73 -27.66 -11.76
CA ILE A 624 -1.01 -28.44 -12.98
C ILE A 624 -0.11 -29.67 -13.10
N PRO A 625 1.23 -29.57 -12.97
CA PRO A 625 2.09 -30.75 -12.93
C PRO A 625 1.66 -31.78 -11.89
N THR A 626 1.22 -31.31 -10.71
CA THR A 626 0.70 -32.19 -9.65
C THR A 626 -0.61 -32.87 -10.06
N VAL A 627 -1.53 -32.14 -10.69
CA VAL A 627 -2.79 -32.68 -11.23
C VAL A 627 -2.52 -33.77 -12.28
N LEU A 628 -1.59 -33.55 -13.21
CA LEU A 628 -1.27 -34.54 -14.25
C LEU A 628 -0.69 -35.82 -13.65
N MET A 629 0.27 -35.67 -12.74
CA MET A 629 0.89 -36.78 -12.01
C MET A 629 -0.13 -37.58 -11.19
N LEU A 630 -1.01 -36.91 -10.44
CA LEU A 630 -2.08 -37.58 -9.69
C LEU A 630 -3.14 -38.23 -10.60
N THR A 631 -3.41 -37.63 -11.77
CA THR A 631 -4.34 -38.20 -12.75
C THR A 631 -3.77 -39.50 -13.34
N VAL A 632 -2.48 -39.52 -13.71
CA VAL A 632 -1.81 -40.75 -14.16
C VAL A 632 -1.81 -41.80 -13.06
N LEU A 633 -1.41 -41.42 -11.84
CA LEU A 633 -1.34 -42.35 -10.70
C LEU A 633 -2.70 -43.03 -10.43
N THR A 634 -3.78 -42.24 -10.41
CA THR A 634 -5.13 -42.75 -10.14
C THR A 634 -5.76 -43.48 -11.33
N ALA A 635 -5.41 -43.12 -12.57
CA ALA A 635 -5.86 -43.84 -13.76
C ALA A 635 -5.13 -45.18 -13.94
N SER A 636 -3.84 -45.25 -13.62
CA SER A 636 -3.02 -46.46 -13.70
C SER A 636 -3.35 -47.50 -12.62
N GLY A 637 -3.81 -47.08 -11.44
CA GLY A 637 -4.32 -47.98 -10.40
C GLY A 637 -5.57 -48.78 -10.80
N VAL A 638 -6.30 -48.33 -11.84
CA VAL A 638 -7.51 -48.99 -12.35
C VAL A 638 -7.21 -50.01 -13.46
N THR A 639 -6.08 -49.89 -14.17
CA THR A 639 -5.77 -50.75 -15.34
C THR A 639 -4.80 -51.89 -15.09
N GLY A 640 -4.27 -52.08 -13.87
CA GLY A 640 -3.57 -53.31 -13.47
C GLY A 640 -2.29 -53.66 -14.24
N ASP A 641 -1.81 -52.77 -15.11
CA ASP A 641 -0.58 -52.98 -15.87
C ASP A 641 0.55 -52.18 -15.21
N ALA A 642 1.46 -52.90 -14.56
CA ALA A 642 2.68 -52.39 -13.91
C ALA A 642 3.74 -51.93 -14.95
N GLY A 643 3.28 -51.41 -16.09
CA GLY A 643 4.07 -50.87 -17.20
C GLY A 643 3.67 -49.42 -17.55
N ALA A 644 3.04 -48.69 -16.63
CA ALA A 644 2.64 -47.31 -16.85
C ALA A 644 3.87 -46.39 -17.01
N GLY A 645 3.90 -45.67 -18.13
CA GLY A 645 5.04 -44.88 -18.61
C GLY A 645 5.56 -43.82 -17.63
N ALA A 646 6.70 -43.23 -18.00
CA ALA A 646 7.37 -42.15 -17.29
C ALA A 646 6.36 -41.12 -16.74
N GLY A 647 6.18 -41.05 -15.41
CA GLY A 647 5.32 -40.04 -14.77
C GLY A 647 4.48 -40.49 -13.57
N ALA A 648 4.40 -41.78 -13.23
CA ALA A 648 3.72 -42.21 -11.99
C ALA A 648 4.53 -41.77 -10.75
N GLY A 649 3.94 -40.89 -9.94
CA GLY A 649 4.54 -40.42 -8.68
C GLY A 649 5.62 -39.34 -8.80
N VAL A 650 5.88 -38.82 -10.01
CA VAL A 650 6.83 -37.72 -10.27
C VAL A 650 6.15 -36.64 -11.09
N MET A 651 6.30 -35.36 -10.70
CA MET A 651 5.66 -34.24 -11.40
C MET A 651 6.19 -34.11 -12.82
N PHE A 652 5.30 -33.85 -13.77
CA PHE A 652 5.64 -33.63 -15.16
C PHE A 652 4.63 -32.71 -15.85
N GLU A 653 4.98 -32.22 -17.02
CA GLU A 653 4.10 -31.48 -17.93
C GLU A 653 4.30 -32.04 -19.34
N LEU A 654 3.30 -31.90 -20.19
CA LEU A 654 3.35 -32.38 -21.58
C LEU A 654 3.57 -31.18 -22.51
N ASP A 655 4.40 -31.37 -23.53
CA ASP A 655 4.75 -30.31 -24.48
C ASP A 655 3.58 -29.81 -25.35
N SER A 656 2.47 -30.56 -25.39
CA SER A 656 1.29 -30.20 -26.18
C SER A 656 0.03 -30.06 -25.33
N ALA A 657 -0.67 -28.95 -25.54
CA ALA A 657 -1.98 -28.70 -24.90
C ALA A 657 -3.01 -29.78 -25.27
N ASP A 658 -2.91 -30.37 -26.47
CA ASP A 658 -3.80 -31.46 -26.90
C ASP A 658 -3.55 -32.76 -26.12
N ALA A 659 -2.29 -33.14 -25.89
CA ALA A 659 -1.96 -34.32 -25.07
C ALA A 659 -2.37 -34.11 -23.61
N THR A 660 -2.16 -32.90 -23.07
CA THR A 660 -2.67 -32.53 -21.75
C THR A 660 -4.21 -32.64 -21.72
N GLY A 661 -4.88 -32.14 -22.75
CA GLY A 661 -6.33 -32.18 -22.85
C GLY A 661 -6.91 -33.60 -22.98
N SER A 662 -6.22 -34.51 -23.66
CA SER A 662 -6.65 -35.92 -23.76
C SER A 662 -6.47 -36.64 -22.43
N LEU A 663 -5.34 -36.43 -21.74
CA LEU A 663 -5.09 -36.99 -20.40
C LEU A 663 -6.12 -36.50 -19.37
N LEU A 664 -6.41 -35.19 -19.35
CA LEU A 664 -7.40 -34.63 -18.42
C LEU A 664 -8.81 -35.17 -18.69
N ARG A 665 -9.21 -35.28 -19.97
CA ARG A 665 -10.51 -35.89 -20.35
C ARG A 665 -10.57 -37.38 -19.97
N ALA A 666 -9.47 -38.11 -20.13
CA ALA A 666 -9.38 -39.50 -19.68
C ALA A 666 -9.52 -39.61 -18.14
N GLY A 667 -9.00 -38.61 -17.40
CA GLY A 667 -9.22 -38.44 -15.96
C GLY A 667 -10.62 -37.94 -15.57
N GLY A 668 -11.58 -37.90 -16.50
CA GLY A 668 -12.97 -37.54 -16.25
C GLY A 668 -13.26 -36.03 -16.22
N TRP A 669 -12.37 -35.19 -16.74
CA TRP A 669 -12.60 -33.74 -16.74
C TRP A 669 -13.63 -33.33 -17.78
N THR A 670 -14.53 -32.43 -17.35
CA THR A 670 -15.56 -31.83 -18.19
C THR A 670 -15.36 -30.33 -18.34
N LEU A 671 -16.12 -29.68 -19.22
CA LEU A 671 -16.15 -28.22 -19.29
C LEU A 671 -16.53 -27.58 -17.95
N LEU A 672 -17.47 -28.19 -17.20
CA LEU A 672 -17.82 -27.72 -15.86
C LEU A 672 -16.62 -27.77 -14.91
N THR A 673 -15.87 -28.88 -14.93
CA THR A 673 -14.65 -29.04 -14.13
C THR A 673 -13.61 -27.98 -14.48
N ALA A 674 -13.42 -27.70 -15.77
CA ALA A 674 -12.52 -26.66 -16.24
C ALA A 674 -12.91 -25.26 -15.77
N VAL A 675 -14.19 -24.88 -15.91
CA VAL A 675 -14.70 -23.57 -15.45
C VAL A 675 -14.59 -23.44 -13.93
N ASN A 676 -14.99 -24.46 -13.17
CA ASN A 676 -14.85 -24.45 -11.71
C ASN A 676 -13.39 -24.41 -11.29
N LEU A 677 -12.46 -25.07 -11.99
CA LEU A 677 -11.04 -24.96 -11.70
C LEU A 677 -10.52 -23.55 -11.93
N MET A 678 -10.92 -22.88 -13.01
CA MET A 678 -10.55 -21.48 -13.28
C MET A 678 -11.04 -20.55 -12.15
N LEU A 679 -12.30 -20.72 -11.72
CA LEU A 679 -12.89 -19.97 -10.60
C LEU A 679 -12.23 -20.29 -9.27
N PHE A 680 -12.00 -21.57 -8.98
CA PHE A 680 -11.35 -22.02 -7.76
C PHE A 680 -9.93 -21.47 -7.70
N SER A 681 -9.15 -21.60 -8.78
CA SER A 681 -7.80 -21.04 -8.90
C SER A 681 -7.76 -19.53 -8.62
N LEU A 682 -8.72 -18.75 -9.12
CA LEU A 682 -8.84 -17.33 -8.81
C LEU A 682 -9.14 -17.08 -7.33
N LEU A 683 -10.07 -17.85 -6.76
CA LEU A 683 -10.63 -17.63 -5.43
C LEU A 683 -9.95 -18.49 -4.34
N HIS A 684 -8.83 -19.17 -4.63
CA HIS A 684 -8.18 -20.03 -3.65
C HIS A 684 -7.24 -19.26 -2.72
N ASN A 685 -6.69 -19.92 -1.70
CA ASN A 685 -5.73 -19.29 -0.79
C ASN A 685 -4.48 -18.78 -1.51
N PRO A 686 -3.84 -17.73 -0.98
CA PRO A 686 -2.54 -17.29 -1.43
C PRO A 686 -1.47 -18.38 -1.22
N CYS A 687 -0.37 -18.28 -1.97
CA CYS A 687 0.77 -19.19 -1.78
C CYS A 687 1.46 -18.97 -0.43
N SER A 688 2.23 -19.94 0.06
CA SER A 688 2.93 -19.86 1.36
C SER A 688 3.81 -18.61 1.49
N THR A 689 4.49 -18.19 0.43
CA THR A 689 5.27 -16.94 0.42
C THR A 689 4.41 -15.71 0.74
N THR A 690 3.19 -15.66 0.20
CA THR A 690 2.25 -14.58 0.46
C THR A 690 1.66 -14.70 1.86
N ILE A 691 1.26 -15.89 2.31
CA ILE A 691 0.77 -16.14 3.69
C ILE A 691 1.82 -15.68 4.72
N TYR A 692 3.08 -16.08 4.54
CA TYR A 692 4.19 -15.67 5.39
C TYR A 692 4.42 -14.15 5.37
N THR A 693 4.24 -13.53 4.21
CA THR A 693 4.37 -12.06 4.07
C THR A 693 3.22 -11.34 4.76
N ILE A 694 1.99 -11.85 4.67
CA ILE A 694 0.83 -11.34 5.42
C ILE A 694 1.10 -11.40 6.93
N TRP A 695 1.64 -12.51 7.42
CA TRP A 695 2.04 -12.62 8.84
C TRP A 695 3.12 -11.62 9.22
N LYS A 696 4.13 -11.38 8.37
CA LYS A 696 5.16 -10.38 8.63
C LYS A 696 4.62 -8.95 8.69
N GLU A 697 3.68 -8.60 7.81
CA GLU A 697 3.08 -7.26 7.75
C GLU A 697 2.05 -7.02 8.86
N THR A 698 1.25 -8.04 9.21
CA THR A 698 0.17 -7.89 10.21
C THR A 698 0.57 -8.28 11.62
N ARG A 699 1.62 -9.10 11.78
CA ARG A 699 2.04 -9.73 13.05
C ARG A 699 0.89 -10.42 13.81
N SER A 700 -0.16 -10.83 13.09
CA SER A 700 -1.38 -11.37 13.69
C SER A 700 -1.78 -12.67 13.02
N ALA A 701 -1.77 -13.76 13.79
CA ALA A 701 -2.22 -15.07 13.34
C ALA A 701 -3.69 -15.04 12.90
N ARG A 702 -4.55 -14.34 13.65
CA ARG A 702 -5.98 -14.18 13.33
C ARG A 702 -6.18 -13.65 11.91
N TRP A 703 -5.49 -12.55 11.55
CA TRP A 703 -5.65 -11.93 10.23
C TRP A 703 -4.99 -12.72 9.11
N THR A 704 -3.89 -13.41 9.40
CA THR A 704 -3.25 -14.33 8.45
C THR A 704 -4.17 -15.50 8.12
N THR A 705 -4.83 -16.09 9.13
CA THR A 705 -5.82 -17.17 8.94
C THR A 705 -7.03 -16.68 8.15
N VAL A 706 -7.55 -15.48 8.47
CA VAL A 706 -8.66 -14.88 7.70
C VAL A 706 -8.25 -14.68 6.23
N ALA A 707 -7.08 -14.10 5.97
CA ALA A 707 -6.62 -13.87 4.60
C ALA A 707 -6.37 -15.18 3.82
N ALA A 708 -6.00 -16.27 4.50
CA ALA A 708 -5.83 -17.57 3.87
C ALA A 708 -7.16 -18.29 3.60
N LEU A 709 -8.08 -18.31 4.58
CA LEU A 709 -9.31 -19.12 4.50
C LEU A 709 -10.49 -18.39 3.86
N LEU A 710 -10.56 -17.05 3.94
CA LEU A 710 -11.66 -16.28 3.35
C LEU A 710 -11.79 -16.51 1.83
N PRO A 711 -10.70 -16.44 1.03
CA PRO A 711 -10.78 -16.79 -0.38
C PRO A 711 -11.30 -18.21 -0.57
N VAL A 712 -10.73 -19.20 0.12
CA VAL A 712 -11.13 -20.62 -0.03
C VAL A 712 -12.62 -20.82 0.24
N ALA A 713 -13.17 -20.21 1.29
CA ALA A 713 -14.59 -20.27 1.60
C ALA A 713 -15.45 -19.68 0.47
N ILE A 714 -15.03 -18.54 -0.08
CA ILE A 714 -15.68 -17.91 -1.24
C ILE A 714 -15.57 -18.82 -2.47
N GLY A 715 -14.38 -19.37 -2.76
CA GLY A 715 -14.13 -20.26 -3.90
C GLY A 715 -14.96 -21.53 -3.86
N VAL A 716 -15.03 -22.21 -2.71
CA VAL A 716 -15.88 -23.39 -2.49
C VAL A 716 -17.35 -23.03 -2.70
N THR A 717 -17.81 -21.89 -2.15
CA THR A 717 -19.20 -21.43 -2.30
C THR A 717 -19.53 -21.13 -3.76
N VAL A 718 -18.67 -20.41 -4.48
CA VAL A 718 -18.86 -20.06 -5.88
C VAL A 718 -18.88 -21.32 -6.76
N CYS A 719 -17.93 -22.24 -6.59
CA CYS A 719 -17.87 -23.48 -7.36
C CYS A 719 -19.08 -24.38 -7.07
N PHE A 720 -19.53 -24.45 -5.81
CA PHE A 720 -20.75 -25.14 -5.44
C PHE A 720 -21.97 -24.57 -6.16
N LEU A 721 -22.17 -23.25 -6.11
CA LEU A 721 -23.29 -22.58 -6.76
C LEU A 721 -23.28 -22.78 -8.28
N VAL A 722 -22.12 -22.60 -8.94
CA VAL A 722 -21.97 -22.83 -10.38
C VAL A 722 -22.29 -24.28 -10.74
N THR A 723 -21.84 -25.24 -9.93
CA THR A 723 -22.13 -26.67 -10.14
C THR A 723 -23.61 -26.99 -9.99
N GLN A 724 -24.29 -26.47 -8.97
CA GLN A 724 -25.72 -26.72 -8.80
C GLN A 724 -26.53 -26.09 -9.94
N VAL A 725 -26.21 -24.86 -10.33
CA VAL A 725 -26.87 -24.20 -11.47
C VAL A 725 -26.64 -25.00 -12.76
N TRP A 726 -25.41 -25.46 -13.01
CA TRP A 726 -25.12 -26.29 -14.18
C TRP A 726 -25.95 -27.58 -14.19
N ARG A 727 -26.03 -28.30 -13.05
CA ARG A 727 -26.82 -29.53 -12.91
C ARG A 727 -28.33 -29.32 -12.99
N LEU A 728 -28.82 -28.12 -12.71
CA LEU A 728 -30.23 -27.78 -12.86
C LEU A 728 -30.60 -27.44 -14.31
N LEU A 729 -29.64 -26.95 -15.10
CA LEU A 729 -29.84 -26.56 -16.50
C LEU A 729 -29.52 -27.69 -17.50
N ALA A 730 -28.61 -28.59 -17.15
CA ALA A 730 -28.25 -29.78 -17.92
C ALA A 730 -29.21 -30.94 -17.63
#